data_AF-A0A2K6UMM6-F1
#
_entry.id   AF-A0A2K6UMM6-F1
#
_cell.length_a   1.000
_cell.length_b   1.000
_cell.length_c   1.000
_cell.angle_alpha   90.00
_cell.angle_beta   90.00
_cell.angle_gamma   90.00
#
_symmetry.space_group_name_H-M   'P 1'
#
loop_
_entity.id
_entity.type
_entity.pdbx_description
1 polymer ?
#
loop_
_entity_poly.entity_id
_entity_poly.type
_entity_poly.pdbx_seq_one_letter_code
_entity_poly.pdbx_strand_id
1 'polypeptide(L)'
;RAKDVIIPAKPPVSFFSPRSPVLDLFQGQLDYAEHVRQDSEVVLLFFYAPWCGQSIAVRAEIEQAASRLSDQVLFVAINCWWNQGKCRKQKHFFYFPVIYLYHRSFGPIEYKGPMSAVYIEKFVRRVMKPLLYIPSQSELLDFLSNYEPGVLGYFEFSGSPQPPGYLTFFTSALHSLKKDYLGTVRFGVITNKHLAKLVSLVHSGSVYLHRHFNTSLVFPREVLNYTAENICKWALENQETLFRWLRPHGGKSLLLNNELKKGPALFLFIPFNPLSESQPLIDEITEVALEYNNCHGDQVVERLLQHLRRVDAPMLESLALEPPAQLPDPPLITASPCCNTVVLPQWHSFSRTHNVCELCVNQTTVGVKPSSVSMPQCSFFEMAAALDSFYLKEQTFYHVASDSIECSNFLTSYSPFSYYTACCKTISRGVAGFIDSELEAPTIAFSSLEKKCEVDAPSSVPHIEENRYLFPDVDMTSTNFTGLSCRTNKTLNIYLLDSNLFWLYAERLGAPSSTQVKEFAAIVDMKEESHYILDPKQALMKLTLESFIQNFSVLYSPLKRHLIGSDSARFPSQHLITEVTTDTFWEVVLQKQDVLLLYYAPWCGFCPSLNHVFIQLARNLPMDTFTVARIDVSQNDLPWEFMVDRLPTVLFFPCNRKDLSVKYPEDVPITLPNLLRFILHHSDPASSPQNVANSPTKECFQSEAVLQRGHISHLEREIQKLRAEISSLQRAQVQVESQLSSARRDEHRLRRQQRALEEQHSLLHTHSEQLQALYQQKTRELEELARKLQELADASENLLTENTWLKILVATMERKLEGRDGTESLAAQREVHSKQPEPSGAPRLPGSPPPSASATLASERSNENRTD
;
A
#
# COMPACT_ATOMS: atom_id res chain seq x y z
N ARG A 1 45.25 17.84 42.86
CA ARG A 1 43.94 17.20 43.18
C ARG A 1 42.86 17.85 42.31
N ALA A 2 42.71 17.40 41.06
CA ALA A 2 41.54 17.75 40.25
C ALA A 2 40.44 16.76 40.63
N LYS A 3 39.49 17.18 41.47
CA LYS A 3 38.30 16.39 41.78
C LYS A 3 37.30 16.59 40.63
N ASP A 4 37.01 15.50 39.94
CA ASP A 4 35.78 15.19 39.18
C ASP A 4 35.02 16.38 38.56
N VAL A 5 35.34 16.68 37.30
CA VAL A 5 34.55 17.54 36.39
C VAL A 5 33.39 16.74 35.74
N ILE A 6 33.18 15.49 36.14
CA ILE A 6 32.13 14.63 35.60
C ILE A 6 30.89 14.78 36.49
N ILE A 7 29.87 15.48 35.98
CA ILE A 7 28.54 15.50 36.60
C ILE A 7 28.10 14.04 36.77
N PRO A 8 27.72 13.60 37.99
CA PRO A 8 27.28 12.23 38.21
C PRO A 8 26.06 11.96 37.34
N ALA A 9 26.02 10.78 36.70
CA ALA A 9 24.89 10.38 35.88
C ALA A 9 23.60 10.50 36.69
N LYS A 10 22.60 11.20 36.15
CA LYS A 10 21.27 11.28 36.78
C LYS A 10 20.74 9.87 37.03
N PRO A 11 20.06 9.63 38.16
CA PRO A 11 19.47 8.32 38.43
C PRO A 11 18.45 7.97 37.34
N PRO A 12 18.30 6.68 37.00
CA PRO A 12 17.32 6.27 36.02
C PRO A 12 15.92 6.53 36.54
N VAL A 13 15.04 6.97 35.65
CA VAL A 13 13.60 7.17 35.91
C VAL A 13 12.79 6.08 35.22
N SER A 14 11.56 5.88 35.68
CA SER A 14 10.62 4.95 35.07
C SER A 14 10.45 5.24 33.58
N PHE A 15 10.73 4.23 32.78
CA PHE A 15 10.52 4.21 31.34
C PHE A 15 9.08 3.86 30.97
N PHE A 16 8.29 3.23 31.84
CA PHE A 16 6.84 3.09 31.65
C PHE A 16 6.06 3.90 32.70
N SER A 17 4.79 4.18 32.42
CA SER A 17 3.88 4.79 33.41
C SER A 17 3.58 3.80 34.54
N PRO A 18 3.38 4.24 35.79
CA PRO A 18 2.96 3.33 36.87
C PRO A 18 1.57 2.73 36.65
N ARG A 19 0.78 3.25 35.70
CA ARG A 19 -0.51 2.69 35.28
C ARG A 19 -0.37 1.64 34.15
N SER A 20 0.83 1.47 33.61
CA SER A 20 1.09 0.53 32.53
C SER A 20 1.00 -0.91 33.05
N PRO A 21 0.50 -1.87 32.24
CA PRO A 21 0.56 -3.29 32.57
C PRO A 21 2.00 -3.86 32.51
N VAL A 22 2.98 -3.07 32.08
CA VAL A 22 4.40 -3.47 31.98
C VAL A 22 5.12 -3.20 33.30
N LEU A 23 5.70 -4.25 33.90
CA LEU A 23 6.54 -4.12 35.08
C LEU A 23 7.90 -3.53 34.70
N ASP A 24 8.16 -2.27 35.07
CA ASP A 24 9.39 -1.58 34.71
C ASP A 24 10.46 -1.59 35.81
N LEU A 25 11.54 -2.32 35.54
CA LEU A 25 12.73 -2.45 36.37
C LEU A 25 13.82 -1.48 35.88
N PHE A 26 13.52 -0.18 35.98
CA PHE A 26 14.36 0.91 35.46
C PHE A 26 15.74 1.05 36.15
N GLN A 27 15.93 0.43 37.32
CA GLN A 27 17.23 0.33 38.00
C GLN A 27 18.08 -0.85 37.52
N GLY A 28 17.59 -1.66 36.58
CA GLY A 28 18.30 -2.84 36.06
C GLY A 28 18.35 -4.00 37.06
N GLN A 29 17.26 -4.23 37.80
CA GLN A 29 17.09 -5.25 38.84
C GLN A 29 16.88 -6.66 38.22
N LEU A 30 17.94 -7.22 37.63
CA LEU A 30 17.85 -8.50 36.90
C LEU A 30 17.43 -9.69 37.78
N ASP A 31 17.83 -9.72 39.06
CA ASP A 31 17.46 -10.84 39.95
C ASP A 31 15.95 -10.91 40.19
N TYR A 32 15.29 -9.75 40.31
CA TYR A 32 13.85 -9.70 40.48
C TYR A 32 13.14 -10.17 39.21
N ALA A 33 13.62 -9.77 38.03
CA ALA A 33 13.11 -10.29 36.76
C ALA A 33 13.22 -11.82 36.68
N GLU A 34 14.33 -12.39 37.14
CA GLU A 34 14.56 -13.84 37.14
C GLU A 34 13.65 -14.57 38.13
N HIS A 35 13.35 -13.96 39.28
CA HIS A 35 12.40 -14.49 40.24
C HIS A 35 10.98 -14.56 39.66
N VAL A 36 10.47 -13.46 39.12
CA VAL A 36 9.11 -13.43 38.56
C VAL A 36 8.98 -14.33 37.32
N ARG A 37 10.08 -14.53 36.59
CA ARG A 37 10.17 -15.51 35.49
C ARG A 37 9.91 -16.95 35.93
N GLN A 38 10.25 -17.33 37.16
CA GLN A 38 10.02 -18.69 37.66
C GLN A 38 8.58 -18.93 38.08
N ASP A 39 7.89 -17.88 38.52
CA ASP A 39 6.53 -17.95 39.04
C ASP A 39 5.46 -17.86 37.94
N SER A 40 5.78 -17.24 36.80
CA SER A 40 4.86 -17.02 35.69
C SER A 40 5.02 -18.07 34.58
N GLU A 41 3.92 -18.43 33.90
CA GLU A 41 3.97 -19.43 32.81
C GLU A 41 4.68 -18.91 31.56
N VAL A 42 4.39 -17.68 31.17
CA VAL A 42 5.00 -17.01 30.02
C VAL A 42 5.40 -15.59 30.41
N VAL A 43 6.66 -15.24 30.17
CA VAL A 43 7.22 -13.93 30.51
C VAL A 43 7.97 -13.33 29.33
N LEU A 44 7.58 -12.12 28.94
CA LEU A 44 8.30 -11.31 27.97
C LEU A 44 9.21 -10.32 28.69
N LEU A 45 10.53 -10.46 28.48
CA LEU A 45 11.54 -9.52 28.94
C LEU A 45 11.93 -8.55 27.83
N PHE A 46 11.66 -7.27 28.05
CA PHE A 46 12.03 -6.17 27.17
C PHE A 46 13.26 -5.43 27.74
N PHE A 47 14.43 -5.72 27.19
CA PHE A 47 15.68 -5.06 27.58
C PHE A 47 15.85 -3.77 26.76
N TYR A 48 15.92 -2.63 27.44
CA TYR A 48 15.94 -1.33 26.79
C TYR A 48 17.08 -0.44 27.29
N ALA A 49 17.36 0.60 26.49
CA ALA A 49 18.18 1.73 26.87
C ALA A 49 17.36 3.02 26.70
N PRO A 50 17.29 3.90 27.71
CA PRO A 50 16.35 5.03 27.71
C PRO A 50 16.68 6.12 26.67
N TRP A 51 17.90 6.13 26.10
CA TRP A 51 18.32 7.06 25.05
C TRP A 51 18.22 6.46 23.65
N CYS A 52 17.96 5.15 23.52
CA CYS A 52 17.88 4.52 22.21
C CYS A 52 16.57 4.89 21.52
N GLY A 53 16.65 5.50 20.34
CA GLY A 53 15.47 5.89 19.55
C GLY A 53 14.53 4.72 19.26
N GLN A 54 15.06 3.53 18.96
CA GLN A 54 14.25 2.33 18.76
C GLN A 54 13.56 1.90 20.06
N SER A 55 14.26 1.91 21.21
CA SER A 55 13.60 1.58 22.49
C SER A 55 12.46 2.53 22.83
N ILE A 56 12.66 3.84 22.58
CA ILE A 56 11.62 4.87 22.79
C ILE A 56 10.42 4.64 21.88
N ALA A 57 10.65 4.38 20.59
CA ALA A 57 9.57 4.12 19.63
C ALA A 57 8.75 2.86 20.00
N VAL A 58 9.44 1.80 20.43
CA VAL A 58 8.84 0.50 20.74
C VAL A 58 8.09 0.47 22.07
N ARG A 59 8.33 1.47 22.94
CA ARG A 59 7.65 1.59 24.23
C ARG A 59 6.12 1.49 24.11
N ALA A 60 5.52 2.28 23.22
CA ALA A 60 4.07 2.31 23.04
C ALA A 60 3.53 0.98 22.50
N GLU A 61 4.27 0.36 21.57
CA GLU A 61 3.93 -0.93 20.97
C GLU A 61 3.96 -2.08 22.00
N ILE A 62 4.95 -2.08 22.91
CA ILE A 62 5.04 -3.04 24.01
C ILE A 62 3.90 -2.82 25.01
N GLU A 63 3.59 -1.57 25.35
CA GLU A 63 2.47 -1.24 26.24
C GLU A 63 1.12 -1.67 25.66
N GLN A 64 0.93 -1.51 24.35
CA GLN A 64 -0.26 -1.98 23.64
C GLN A 64 -0.35 -3.52 23.63
N ALA A 65 0.74 -4.22 23.30
CA ALA A 65 0.78 -5.68 23.33
C ALA A 65 0.53 -6.22 24.75
N ALA A 66 1.14 -5.59 25.76
CA ALA A 66 0.95 -5.93 27.16
C ALA A 66 -0.50 -5.71 27.61
N SER A 67 -1.15 -4.63 27.18
CA SER A 67 -2.56 -4.38 27.50
C SER A 67 -3.48 -5.49 26.98
N ARG A 68 -3.21 -6.02 25.78
CA ARG A 68 -4.01 -7.09 25.14
C ARG A 68 -3.76 -8.48 25.70
N LEU A 69 -2.59 -8.72 26.31
CA LEU A 69 -2.16 -10.05 26.78
C LEU A 69 -1.89 -10.07 28.30
N SER A 70 -2.32 -9.05 29.03
CA SER A 70 -2.03 -8.87 30.46
C SER A 70 -2.60 -9.97 31.36
N ASP A 71 -3.61 -10.68 30.88
CA ASP A 71 -4.27 -11.82 31.54
C ASP A 71 -3.46 -13.12 31.44
N GLN A 72 -2.63 -13.27 30.41
CA GLN A 72 -1.95 -14.52 30.08
C GLN A 72 -0.42 -14.42 30.11
N VAL A 73 0.15 -13.24 29.92
CA VAL A 73 1.59 -13.04 29.76
C VAL A 73 2.06 -11.87 30.61
N LEU A 74 3.13 -12.10 31.37
CA LEU A 74 3.77 -11.04 32.13
C LEU A 74 4.79 -10.29 31.26
N PHE A 75 4.65 -8.97 31.17
CA PHE A 75 5.59 -8.09 30.49
C PHE A 75 6.50 -7.39 31.49
N VAL A 76 7.81 -7.56 31.35
CA VAL A 76 8.82 -6.96 32.22
C VAL A 76 9.81 -6.16 31.38
N ALA A 77 9.93 -4.87 31.66
CA ALA A 77 10.91 -3.99 31.04
C ALA A 77 12.14 -3.83 31.95
N ILE A 78 13.35 -3.91 31.40
CA ILE A 78 14.59 -3.86 32.18
C ILE A 78 15.55 -2.87 31.53
N ASN A 79 15.94 -1.85 32.29
CA ASN A 79 16.97 -0.91 31.85
C ASN A 79 18.35 -1.56 31.96
N CYS A 80 18.94 -1.92 30.82
CA CYS A 80 20.27 -2.53 30.75
C CYS A 80 21.37 -1.55 30.35
N TRP A 81 21.06 -0.26 30.32
CA TRP A 81 22.06 0.79 30.17
C TRP A 81 22.54 1.38 31.49
N TRP A 82 21.80 1.18 32.59
CA TRP A 82 22.21 1.72 33.89
C TRP A 82 23.49 1.04 34.41
N ASN A 83 24.54 1.82 34.66
CA ASN A 83 25.86 1.32 35.04
C ASN A 83 25.90 0.65 36.43
N GLN A 84 25.08 1.11 37.38
CA GLN A 84 25.01 0.47 38.70
C GLN A 84 24.10 -0.76 38.70
N GLY A 85 23.21 -0.87 37.71
CA GLY A 85 22.26 -1.98 37.56
C GLY A 85 22.93 -3.31 37.29
N LYS A 86 22.33 -4.40 37.80
CA LYS A 86 22.85 -5.76 37.62
C LYS A 86 22.76 -6.21 36.16
N CYS A 87 21.73 -5.79 35.43
CA CYS A 87 21.59 -6.16 34.02
C CYS A 87 22.82 -5.79 33.19
N ARG A 88 23.28 -4.53 33.25
CA ARG A 88 24.45 -4.07 32.47
C ARG A 88 25.75 -4.78 32.85
N LYS A 89 25.87 -5.22 34.11
CA LYS A 89 27.05 -5.93 34.63
C LYS A 89 27.08 -7.39 34.18
N GLN A 90 25.92 -8.04 34.02
CA GLN A 90 25.81 -9.47 33.71
C GLN A 90 25.47 -9.75 32.24
N LYS A 91 24.79 -8.83 31.55
CA LYS A 91 24.37 -8.95 30.15
C LYS A 91 25.06 -7.88 29.31
N HIS A 92 25.66 -8.31 28.21
CA HIS A 92 26.32 -7.43 27.24
C HIS A 92 25.54 -7.42 25.94
N PHE A 93 24.63 -6.45 25.80
CA PHE A 93 23.89 -6.23 24.56
C PHE A 93 24.62 -5.20 23.68
N PHE A 94 24.76 -5.51 22.39
CA PHE A 94 25.38 -4.61 21.41
C PHE A 94 24.38 -3.62 20.80
N TYR A 95 23.08 -3.94 20.88
CA TYR A 95 22.00 -3.15 20.32
C TYR A 95 20.81 -3.14 21.29
N PHE A 96 19.95 -2.16 21.16
CA PHE A 96 18.71 -2.02 21.92
C PHE A 96 17.58 -1.59 20.98
N PRO A 97 16.33 -2.05 21.20
CA PRO A 97 15.91 -2.97 22.26
C PRO A 97 16.23 -4.44 21.93
N VAL A 98 16.21 -5.29 22.96
CA VAL A 98 16.24 -6.75 22.83
C VAL A 98 15.01 -7.33 23.54
N ILE A 99 14.26 -8.17 22.85
CA ILE A 99 13.04 -8.80 23.39
C ILE A 99 13.26 -10.31 23.48
N TYR A 100 13.20 -10.84 24.70
CA TYR A 100 13.22 -12.28 24.96
C TYR A 100 11.87 -12.73 25.51
N LEU A 101 11.39 -13.86 25.01
CA LEU A 101 10.23 -14.54 25.55
C LEU A 101 10.66 -15.83 26.21
N TYR A 102 10.14 -16.07 27.41
CA TYR A 102 10.38 -17.27 28.19
C TYR A 102 9.05 -18.00 28.38
N HIS A 103 9.06 -19.28 28.07
CA HIS A 103 8.06 -20.23 28.51
C HIS A 103 8.59 -20.90 29.80
N ARG A 104 7.71 -21.29 30.71
CA ARG A 104 8.08 -21.88 32.02
C ARG A 104 9.13 -23.00 31.91
N SER A 105 8.96 -23.87 30.92
CA SER A 105 9.83 -25.01 30.66
C SER A 105 10.95 -24.74 29.65
N PHE A 106 10.98 -23.57 29.00
CA PHE A 106 11.88 -23.32 27.86
C PHE A 106 12.16 -21.83 27.62
N GLY A 107 13.42 -21.48 27.37
CA GLY A 107 13.80 -20.12 26.96
C GLY A 107 15.29 -19.87 27.15
N PRO A 108 15.81 -18.70 26.74
CA PRO A 108 15.11 -17.62 26.03
C PRO A 108 14.83 -17.94 24.55
N ILE A 109 13.72 -17.38 24.04
CA ILE A 109 13.43 -17.24 22.61
C ILE A 109 13.56 -15.76 22.24
N GLU A 110 14.51 -15.42 21.38
CA GLU A 110 14.77 -14.04 20.96
C GLU A 110 13.85 -13.62 19.81
N TYR A 111 13.17 -12.49 19.97
CA TYR A 111 12.36 -11.89 18.93
C TYR A 111 13.22 -10.98 18.04
N LYS A 112 13.27 -11.28 16.74
CA LYS A 112 14.05 -10.52 15.73
C LYS A 112 13.17 -9.89 14.65
N GLY A 113 11.89 -9.72 14.94
CA GLY A 113 10.89 -9.22 13.99
C GLY A 113 10.69 -7.70 14.02
N PRO A 114 9.74 -7.21 13.21
CA PRO A 114 9.31 -5.82 13.22
C PRO A 114 8.80 -5.41 14.61
N MET A 115 9.23 -4.25 15.10
CA MET A 115 8.89 -3.82 16.45
C MET A 115 7.50 -3.16 16.54
N SER A 116 6.47 -3.89 16.13
CA SER A 116 5.06 -3.49 16.18
C SER A 116 4.28 -4.43 17.10
N ALA A 117 3.28 -3.88 17.81
CA ALA A 117 2.42 -4.58 18.74
C ALA A 117 1.77 -5.82 18.11
N VAL A 118 1.29 -5.70 16.87
CA VAL A 118 0.61 -6.78 16.13
C VAL A 118 1.56 -7.97 15.89
N TYR A 119 2.80 -7.69 15.53
CA TYR A 119 3.82 -8.70 15.28
C TYR A 119 4.37 -9.34 16.55
N ILE A 120 4.57 -8.53 17.60
CA ILE A 120 4.98 -9.00 18.92
C ILE A 120 3.88 -9.90 19.51
N GLU A 121 2.63 -9.48 19.43
CA GLU A 121 1.46 -10.25 19.87
C GLU A 121 1.38 -11.61 19.14
N LYS A 122 1.50 -11.63 17.82
CA LYS A 122 1.50 -12.89 17.04
C LYS A 122 2.62 -13.83 17.46
N PHE A 123 3.83 -13.30 17.69
CA PHE A 123 4.97 -14.08 18.17
C PHE A 123 4.71 -14.67 19.56
N VAL A 124 4.19 -13.86 20.49
CA VAL A 124 3.84 -14.31 21.84
C VAL A 124 2.79 -15.42 21.79
N ARG A 125 1.72 -15.24 21.01
CA ARG A 125 0.68 -16.26 20.81
C ARG A 125 1.23 -17.57 20.25
N ARG A 126 2.19 -17.50 19.31
CA ARG A 126 2.86 -18.70 18.74
C ARG A 126 3.69 -19.45 19.78
N VAL A 127 4.37 -18.76 20.69
CA VAL A 127 5.14 -19.41 21.76
C VAL A 127 4.24 -19.95 22.88
N MET A 128 3.11 -19.28 23.16
CA MET A 128 2.11 -19.79 24.11
C MET A 128 1.43 -21.07 23.61
N LYS A 129 1.10 -21.12 22.32
CA LYS A 129 0.41 -22.26 21.68
C LYS A 129 1.21 -22.74 20.47
N PRO A 130 2.36 -23.41 20.68
CA PRO A 130 3.23 -23.85 19.59
C PRO A 130 2.71 -25.10 18.87
N LEU A 131 1.74 -25.81 19.45
CA LEU A 131 1.09 -26.98 18.88
C LEU A 131 -0.36 -26.67 18.52
N LEU A 132 -0.77 -27.07 17.31
CA LEU A 132 -2.15 -27.01 16.84
C LEU A 132 -2.80 -28.38 16.99
N TYR A 133 -3.97 -28.44 17.62
CA TYR A 133 -4.71 -29.70 17.73
C TYR A 133 -5.58 -29.90 16.50
N ILE A 134 -5.56 -31.12 15.95
CA ILE A 134 -6.30 -31.48 14.74
C ILE A 134 -7.35 -32.55 15.11
N PRO A 135 -8.61 -32.15 15.36
CA PRO A 135 -9.68 -33.04 15.77
C PRO A 135 -10.42 -33.67 14.59
N SER A 136 -10.41 -33.05 13.40
CA SER A 136 -11.27 -33.37 12.27
C SER A 136 -10.51 -33.49 10.95
N GLN A 137 -11.09 -34.21 9.98
CA GLN A 137 -10.48 -34.40 8.66
C GLN A 137 -10.39 -33.09 7.87
N SER A 138 -11.34 -32.18 8.03
CA SER A 138 -11.28 -30.84 7.42
C SER A 138 -10.09 -30.05 7.95
N GLU A 139 -9.90 -29.99 9.27
CA GLU A 139 -8.77 -29.27 9.88
C GLU A 139 -7.42 -29.90 9.51
N LEU A 140 -7.39 -31.21 9.25
CA LEU A 140 -6.21 -31.86 8.71
C LEU A 140 -5.92 -31.35 7.29
N LEU A 141 -6.93 -31.25 6.42
CA LEU A 141 -6.76 -30.72 5.07
C LEU A 141 -6.39 -29.22 5.09
N ASP A 142 -6.96 -28.43 6.00
CA ASP A 142 -6.59 -27.03 6.22
C ASP A 142 -5.13 -26.89 6.67
N PHE A 143 -4.67 -27.80 7.54
CA PHE A 143 -3.28 -27.83 7.99
C PHE A 143 -2.31 -28.20 6.86
N LEU A 144 -2.69 -29.16 6.01
CA LEU A 144 -1.86 -29.65 4.91
C LEU A 144 -1.86 -28.72 3.69
N SER A 145 -2.96 -27.98 3.44
CA SER A 145 -3.07 -27.01 2.34
C SER A 145 -2.37 -25.68 2.61
N ASN A 146 -1.95 -25.45 3.86
CA ASN A 146 -1.31 -24.20 4.22
C ASN A 146 0.09 -24.07 3.61
N TYR A 147 0.45 -22.84 3.21
CA TYR A 147 1.75 -22.58 2.60
C TYR A 147 2.95 -22.82 3.55
N GLU A 148 2.74 -22.73 4.87
CA GLU A 148 3.78 -23.02 5.87
C GLU A 148 3.96 -24.55 6.01
N PRO A 149 5.19 -25.09 5.91
CA PRO A 149 5.42 -26.52 6.07
C PRO A 149 4.92 -27.03 7.43
N GLY A 150 4.24 -28.18 7.40
CA GLY A 150 3.57 -28.76 8.55
C GLY A 150 4.25 -30.03 9.07
N VAL A 151 4.48 -30.10 10.39
CA VAL A 151 4.94 -31.29 11.11
C VAL A 151 3.82 -31.81 12.01
N LEU A 152 3.40 -33.06 11.81
CA LEU A 152 2.31 -33.69 12.53
C LEU A 152 2.83 -34.78 13.46
N GLY A 153 2.41 -34.73 14.72
CA GLY A 153 2.65 -35.79 15.69
C GLY A 153 1.36 -36.52 16.05
N TYR A 154 1.35 -37.86 15.99
CA TYR A 154 0.21 -38.64 16.49
C TYR A 154 0.43 -39.05 17.94
N PHE A 155 -0.48 -38.68 18.84
CA PHE A 155 -0.42 -39.02 20.26
C PHE A 155 -1.79 -39.42 20.78
N GLU A 156 -1.90 -40.64 21.28
CA GLU A 156 -3.15 -41.17 21.85
C GLU A 156 -3.29 -40.76 23.32
N PHE A 157 -4.27 -39.92 23.63
CA PHE A 157 -4.56 -39.45 24.99
C PHE A 157 -5.60 -40.36 25.64
N SER A 158 -5.17 -41.48 26.21
CA SER A 158 -6.04 -42.46 26.89
C SER A 158 -6.21 -42.22 28.40
N GLY A 159 -5.47 -41.27 28.98
CA GLY A 159 -5.52 -40.92 30.40
C GLY A 159 -4.38 -39.99 30.83
N SER A 160 -4.30 -39.69 32.14
CA SER A 160 -3.13 -39.04 32.75
C SER A 160 -2.19 -40.12 33.30
N PRO A 161 -0.86 -40.05 33.10
CA PRO A 161 -0.08 -38.94 32.55
C PRO A 161 -0.12 -38.82 31.02
N GLN A 162 0.34 -37.68 30.51
CA GLN A 162 0.48 -37.41 29.07
C GLN A 162 1.27 -38.53 28.35
N PRO A 163 0.93 -38.82 27.08
CA PRO A 163 1.57 -39.91 26.34
C PRO A 163 3.08 -39.69 26.19
N PRO A 164 3.89 -40.77 26.24
CA PRO A 164 5.34 -40.66 26.15
C PRO A 164 5.75 -40.02 24.81
N GLY A 165 6.68 -39.07 24.89
CA GLY A 165 7.18 -38.33 23.73
C GLY A 165 6.39 -37.06 23.39
N TYR A 166 5.18 -36.85 23.93
CA TYR A 166 4.41 -35.63 23.68
C TYR A 166 5.13 -34.36 24.14
N LEU A 167 5.69 -34.37 25.36
CA LEU A 167 6.48 -33.25 25.88
C LEU A 167 7.74 -32.98 25.05
N THR A 168 8.38 -34.03 24.54
CA THR A 168 9.55 -33.91 23.64
C THR A 168 9.14 -33.24 22.33
N PHE A 169 7.99 -33.61 21.78
CA PHE A 169 7.45 -33.00 20.57
C PHE A 169 7.02 -31.54 20.80
N PHE A 170 6.35 -31.23 21.91
CA PHE A 170 6.06 -29.85 22.32
C PHE A 170 7.33 -29.00 22.43
N THR A 171 8.36 -29.54 23.10
CA THR A 171 9.64 -28.85 23.25
C THR A 171 10.34 -28.68 21.89
N SER A 172 10.16 -29.61 20.95
CA SER A 172 10.71 -29.50 19.59
C SER A 172 10.09 -28.32 18.81
N ALA A 173 8.80 -28.05 19.00
CA ALA A 173 8.14 -26.88 18.42
C ALA A 173 8.71 -25.57 18.98
N LEU A 174 8.99 -25.52 20.30
CA LEU A 174 9.64 -24.37 20.92
C LEU A 174 11.10 -24.19 20.48
N HIS A 175 11.85 -25.29 20.28
CA HIS A 175 13.18 -25.24 19.66
C HIS A 175 13.13 -24.71 18.22
N SER A 176 12.09 -25.05 17.46
CA SER A 176 11.87 -24.50 16.12
C SER A 176 11.73 -22.98 16.19
N LEU A 177 10.87 -22.47 17.08
CA LEU A 177 10.68 -21.02 17.30
C LEU A 177 11.94 -20.31 17.81
N LYS A 178 12.81 -21.01 18.56
CA LYS A 178 14.12 -20.47 19.00
C LYS A 178 15.09 -20.29 17.84
N LYS A 179 15.10 -21.22 16.88
CA LYS A 179 15.96 -21.12 15.68
C LYS A 179 15.37 -20.15 14.66
N ASP A 180 14.07 -20.19 14.48
CA ASP A 180 13.32 -19.33 13.59
C ASP A 180 12.10 -18.72 14.29
N TYR A 181 12.24 -17.46 14.71
CA TYR A 181 11.19 -16.72 15.39
C TYR A 181 9.95 -16.48 14.50
N LEU A 182 10.09 -16.62 13.18
CA LEU A 182 8.97 -16.53 12.25
C LEU A 182 8.05 -17.74 12.35
N GLY A 183 8.50 -18.86 12.93
CA GLY A 183 7.71 -20.09 12.98
C GLY A 183 7.33 -20.57 11.59
N THR A 184 8.28 -20.61 10.66
CA THR A 184 8.05 -21.12 9.29
C THR A 184 7.52 -22.55 9.27
N VAL A 185 7.87 -23.36 10.27
CA VAL A 185 7.36 -24.72 10.43
C VAL A 185 6.25 -24.75 11.49
N ARG A 186 5.07 -25.21 11.09
CA ARG A 186 3.93 -25.41 11.99
C ARG A 186 3.96 -26.81 12.60
N PHE A 187 3.64 -26.91 13.88
CA PHE A 187 3.54 -28.20 14.56
C PHE A 187 2.08 -28.48 14.89
N GLY A 188 1.60 -29.66 14.48
CA GLY A 188 0.25 -30.14 14.72
C GLY A 188 0.24 -31.46 15.49
N VAL A 189 -0.82 -31.70 16.25
CA VAL A 189 -1.04 -32.92 17.02
C VAL A 189 -2.36 -33.56 16.61
N ILE A 190 -2.27 -34.81 16.20
CA ILE A 190 -3.42 -35.66 15.92
C ILE A 190 -3.64 -36.55 17.14
N THR A 191 -4.87 -36.53 17.66
CA THR A 191 -5.28 -37.37 18.79
C THR A 191 -6.05 -38.61 18.35
N ASN A 192 -6.73 -38.55 17.20
CA ASN A 192 -7.56 -39.62 16.68
C ASN A 192 -6.76 -40.58 15.78
N LYS A 193 -6.77 -41.87 16.13
CA LYS A 193 -6.12 -42.95 15.37
C LYS A 193 -6.60 -43.09 13.93
N HIS A 194 -7.89 -42.89 13.68
CA HIS A 194 -8.46 -42.99 12.33
C HIS A 194 -7.93 -41.87 11.43
N LEU A 195 -7.77 -40.67 11.99
CA LEU A 195 -7.23 -39.51 11.29
C LEU A 195 -5.73 -39.65 11.04
N ALA A 196 -4.98 -40.16 12.02
CA ALA A 196 -3.55 -40.42 11.90
C ALA A 196 -3.22 -41.40 10.75
N LYS A 197 -4.07 -42.42 10.54
CA LYS A 197 -3.91 -43.37 9.43
C LYS A 197 -3.99 -42.71 8.05
N LEU A 198 -4.70 -41.60 7.89
CA LEU A 198 -4.79 -40.89 6.60
C LEU A 198 -3.44 -40.30 6.16
N VAL A 199 -2.58 -39.94 7.13
CA VAL A 199 -1.21 -39.43 6.89
C VAL A 199 -0.14 -40.49 7.19
N SER A 200 -0.50 -41.78 7.07
CA SER A 200 0.40 -42.93 7.30
C SER A 200 1.02 -43.01 8.70
N LEU A 201 0.44 -42.33 9.70
CA LEU A 201 0.84 -42.41 11.09
C LEU A 201 0.09 -43.55 11.79
N VAL A 202 0.79 -44.63 12.12
CA VAL A 202 0.19 -45.85 12.70
C VAL A 202 0.42 -45.96 14.21
N HIS A 203 1.59 -45.55 14.70
CA HIS A 203 2.01 -45.74 16.10
C HIS A 203 2.02 -44.41 16.86
N SER A 204 1.58 -44.42 18.12
CA SER A 204 1.65 -43.26 19.01
C SER A 204 3.11 -42.77 19.19
N GLY A 205 3.29 -41.45 19.22
CA GLY A 205 4.57 -40.75 19.20
C GLY A 205 5.20 -40.54 17.84
N SER A 206 4.56 -40.99 16.75
CA SER A 206 5.16 -40.92 15.41
C SER A 206 5.00 -39.53 14.85
N VAL A 207 6.03 -39.07 14.14
CA VAL A 207 6.10 -37.71 13.61
C VAL A 207 6.18 -37.78 12.09
N TYR A 208 5.37 -36.97 11.42
CA TYR A 208 5.24 -36.86 9.97
C TYR A 208 5.57 -35.42 9.55
N LEU A 209 6.32 -35.26 8.47
CA LEU A 209 6.61 -33.98 7.83
C LEU A 209 5.87 -33.95 6.50
N HIS A 210 4.94 -33.03 6.38
CA HIS A 210 4.24 -32.78 5.12
C HIS A 210 5.15 -32.06 4.14
N ARG A 211 5.06 -32.49 2.88
CA ARG A 211 5.80 -31.97 1.73
C ARG A 211 4.82 -31.93 0.56
N HIS A 212 4.82 -30.83 -0.19
CA HIS A 212 3.79 -30.55 -1.20
C HIS A 212 4.14 -31.22 -2.54
N PHE A 213 5.42 -31.27 -2.89
CA PHE A 213 5.87 -31.79 -4.19
C PHE A 213 6.69 -33.07 -4.07
N ASN A 214 7.48 -33.24 -3.00
CA ASN A 214 8.15 -34.52 -2.77
C ASN A 214 7.32 -35.43 -1.86
N THR A 215 7.73 -36.69 -1.81
CA THR A 215 7.16 -37.69 -0.91
C THR A 215 7.22 -37.21 0.54
N SER A 216 6.11 -37.19 1.25
CA SER A 216 6.12 -36.81 2.66
C SER A 216 6.93 -37.80 3.51
N LEU A 217 7.56 -37.34 4.60
CA LEU A 217 8.49 -38.15 5.38
C LEU A 217 7.95 -38.47 6.77
N VAL A 218 8.33 -39.65 7.28
CA VAL A 218 8.10 -40.03 8.68
C VAL A 218 9.45 -40.00 9.40
N PHE A 219 9.46 -39.48 10.63
CA PHE A 219 10.68 -39.35 11.43
C PHE A 219 11.30 -40.74 11.69
N PRO A 220 12.56 -40.98 11.26
CA PRO A 220 13.19 -42.29 11.31
C PRO A 220 13.71 -42.59 12.72
N ARG A 221 12.87 -43.20 13.56
CA ARG A 221 13.24 -43.55 14.95
C ARG A 221 14.32 -44.63 15.06
N GLU A 222 14.51 -45.42 14.01
CA GLU A 222 15.51 -46.49 13.96
C GLU A 222 16.95 -45.93 13.83
N VAL A 223 17.09 -44.74 13.23
CA VAL A 223 18.38 -44.11 12.95
C VAL A 223 18.63 -42.92 13.88
N LEU A 224 17.58 -42.18 14.24
CA LEU A 224 17.68 -40.97 15.04
C LEU A 224 16.98 -41.10 16.39
N ASN A 225 17.69 -40.69 17.44
CA ASN A 225 17.13 -40.61 18.79
C ASN A 225 15.97 -39.62 18.83
N TYR A 226 14.88 -40.03 19.49
CA TYR A 226 13.68 -39.22 19.67
C TYR A 226 13.91 -38.12 20.72
N THR A 227 14.58 -37.05 20.32
CA THR A 227 14.86 -35.86 21.14
C THR A 227 14.31 -34.60 20.48
N ALA A 228 14.02 -33.58 21.28
CA ALA A 228 13.41 -32.34 20.79
C ALA A 228 14.31 -31.63 19.75
N GLU A 229 15.62 -31.64 19.98
CA GLU A 229 16.61 -31.04 19.08
C GLU A 229 16.71 -31.79 17.75
N ASN A 230 16.66 -33.13 17.77
CA ASN A 230 16.74 -33.94 16.57
C ASN A 230 15.49 -33.81 15.70
N ILE A 231 14.30 -33.80 16.32
CA ILE A 231 13.03 -33.61 15.59
C ILE A 231 13.02 -32.22 14.94
N CYS A 232 13.39 -31.18 15.68
CA CYS A 232 13.49 -29.82 15.16
C CYS A 232 14.52 -29.72 14.02
N LYS A 233 15.71 -30.30 14.18
CA LYS A 233 16.76 -30.30 13.15
C LYS A 233 16.29 -31.03 11.88
N TRP A 234 15.72 -32.22 12.03
CA TRP A 234 15.20 -33.01 10.92
C TRP A 234 14.10 -32.28 10.15
N ALA A 235 13.16 -31.64 10.86
CA ALA A 235 12.10 -30.86 10.22
C ALA A 235 12.66 -29.68 9.41
N LEU A 236 13.60 -28.92 9.97
CA LEU A 236 14.20 -27.75 9.30
C LEU A 236 15.09 -28.13 8.10
N GLU A 237 15.73 -29.30 8.12
CA GLU A 237 16.59 -29.77 7.02
C GLU A 237 15.79 -30.36 5.85
N ASN A 238 14.61 -30.92 6.12
CA ASN A 238 13.79 -31.60 5.11
C ASN A 238 12.55 -30.80 4.67
N GLN A 239 12.36 -29.59 5.19
CA GLN A 239 11.21 -28.75 4.84
C GLN A 239 11.25 -28.32 3.37
N GLU A 240 10.05 -28.14 2.81
CA GLU A 240 9.85 -27.53 1.51
C GLU A 240 9.25 -26.14 1.68
N THR A 241 9.71 -25.20 0.87
CA THR A 241 9.21 -23.82 0.87
C THR A 241 8.58 -23.49 -0.47
N LEU A 242 7.28 -23.26 -0.48
CA LEU A 242 6.53 -22.82 -1.66
C LEU A 242 6.92 -21.40 -2.08
N PHE A 243 6.89 -20.49 -1.11
CA PHE A 243 7.38 -19.12 -1.20
C PHE A 243 7.89 -18.69 0.17
N ARG A 244 8.67 -17.60 0.22
CA ARG A 244 9.30 -17.16 1.46
C ARG A 244 8.99 -15.70 1.80
N TRP A 245 8.63 -15.45 3.05
CA TRP A 245 8.57 -14.11 3.60
C TRP A 245 9.96 -13.52 3.75
N LEU A 246 10.24 -12.42 3.05
CA LEU A 246 11.49 -11.68 3.18
C LEU A 246 11.29 -10.47 4.09
N ARG A 247 12.28 -10.26 4.95
CA ARG A 247 12.38 -9.08 5.82
C ARG A 247 13.76 -8.49 5.65
N PRO A 248 14.01 -7.75 4.55
CA PRO A 248 15.32 -7.16 4.32
C PRO A 248 15.63 -6.17 5.45
N HIS A 249 16.80 -6.31 6.05
CA HIS A 249 17.32 -5.30 6.95
C HIS A 249 17.68 -4.05 6.12
N GLY A 250 17.46 -2.85 6.68
CA GLY A 250 17.51 -1.60 5.93
C GLY A 250 18.83 -1.35 5.18
N GLY A 251 18.80 -0.36 4.28
CA GLY A 251 19.96 0.17 3.54
C GLY A 251 20.64 -0.81 2.57
N LYS A 252 21.34 -1.82 3.11
CA LYS A 252 22.04 -2.88 2.36
C LYS A 252 21.70 -4.25 2.95
N SER A 253 20.77 -4.95 2.33
CA SER A 253 20.34 -6.27 2.76
C SER A 253 21.21 -7.36 2.12
N LEU A 254 22.16 -7.91 2.88
CA LEU A 254 22.88 -9.12 2.47
C LEU A 254 21.91 -10.29 2.22
N LEU A 255 20.78 -10.32 2.95
CA LEU A 255 19.73 -11.31 2.78
C LEU A 255 19.13 -11.21 1.37
N LEU A 256 18.73 -10.02 0.93
CA LEU A 256 18.14 -9.82 -0.40
C LEU A 256 19.13 -10.21 -1.51
N ASN A 257 20.39 -9.79 -1.39
CA ASN A 257 21.45 -10.14 -2.33
C ASN A 257 21.67 -11.66 -2.44
N ASN A 258 21.65 -12.37 -1.31
CA ASN A 258 21.83 -13.82 -1.31
C ASN A 258 20.63 -14.56 -1.93
N GLU A 259 19.42 -14.04 -1.76
CA GLU A 259 18.20 -14.62 -2.36
C GLU A 259 18.12 -14.34 -3.87
N LEU A 260 18.45 -13.12 -4.32
CA LEU A 260 18.48 -12.79 -5.73
C LEU A 260 19.55 -13.58 -6.50
N LYS A 261 20.68 -13.93 -5.87
CA LYS A 261 21.74 -14.74 -6.49
C LYS A 261 21.29 -16.15 -6.88
N LYS A 262 20.16 -16.62 -6.36
CA LYS A 262 19.61 -17.96 -6.67
C LYS A 262 18.95 -18.02 -8.04
N GLY A 263 18.62 -16.88 -8.64
CA GLY A 263 17.95 -16.80 -9.95
C GLY A 263 16.87 -15.72 -9.97
N PRO A 264 16.04 -15.69 -11.03
CA PRO A 264 14.91 -14.77 -11.15
C PRO A 264 14.00 -14.83 -9.92
N ALA A 265 13.58 -13.66 -9.44
CA ALA A 265 12.83 -13.51 -8.20
C ALA A 265 11.55 -12.72 -8.45
N LEU A 266 10.41 -13.32 -8.13
CA LEU A 266 9.11 -12.65 -8.08
C LEU A 266 8.90 -12.08 -6.67
N PHE A 267 8.88 -10.76 -6.55
CA PHE A 267 8.51 -10.06 -5.33
C PHE A 267 7.03 -9.69 -5.35
N LEU A 268 6.31 -10.13 -4.32
CA LEU A 268 4.92 -9.77 -4.08
C LEU A 268 4.86 -8.94 -2.81
N PHE A 269 4.43 -7.69 -2.95
CA PHE A 269 4.17 -6.77 -1.85
C PHE A 269 2.68 -6.81 -1.57
N ILE A 270 2.31 -7.35 -0.42
CA ILE A 270 0.90 -7.48 -0.01
C ILE A 270 0.71 -6.89 1.39
N PRO A 271 -0.43 -6.26 1.67
CA PRO A 271 -0.72 -5.77 3.01
C PRO A 271 -0.94 -6.96 3.94
N PHE A 272 0.00 -7.16 4.87
CA PHE A 272 -0.05 -8.33 5.76
C PHE A 272 -0.52 -7.93 7.17
N ASN A 273 -1.57 -8.60 7.65
CA ASN A 273 -1.98 -8.56 9.05
C ASN A 273 -1.64 -9.90 9.75
N PRO A 274 -0.58 -9.96 10.57
CA PRO A 274 -0.17 -11.17 11.28
C PRO A 274 -1.24 -11.79 12.19
N LEU A 275 -2.20 -11.00 12.68
CA LEU A 275 -3.24 -11.47 13.61
C LEU A 275 -4.50 -11.96 12.91
N SER A 276 -4.62 -11.79 11.58
CA SER A 276 -5.76 -12.32 10.82
C SER A 276 -5.76 -13.86 10.84
N GLU A 277 -6.96 -14.46 10.88
CA GLU A 277 -7.12 -15.91 10.83
C GLU A 277 -7.00 -16.44 9.39
N SER A 278 -7.56 -15.73 8.41
CA SER A 278 -7.45 -16.03 6.98
C SER A 278 -6.98 -14.80 6.19
N GLN A 279 -6.35 -15.06 5.03
CA GLN A 279 -5.88 -14.03 4.11
C GLN A 279 -6.08 -14.51 2.66
N PRO A 280 -7.19 -14.12 2.01
CA PRO A 280 -7.60 -14.71 0.72
C PRO A 280 -6.54 -14.52 -0.38
N LEU A 281 -5.87 -13.37 -0.41
CA LEU A 281 -4.78 -13.10 -1.37
C LEU A 281 -3.61 -14.08 -1.21
N ILE A 282 -3.29 -14.53 0.01
CA ILE A 282 -2.24 -15.53 0.22
C ILE A 282 -2.70 -16.90 -0.24
N ASP A 283 -3.97 -17.22 -0.01
CA ASP A 283 -4.55 -18.49 -0.46
C ASP A 283 -4.55 -18.57 -2.00
N GLU A 284 -4.89 -17.47 -2.69
CA GLU A 284 -4.74 -17.33 -4.15
C GLU A 284 -3.29 -17.47 -4.61
N ILE A 285 -2.34 -16.79 -3.97
CA ILE A 285 -0.90 -16.90 -4.30
C ILE A 285 -0.40 -18.34 -4.06
N THR A 286 -0.92 -19.01 -3.03
CA THR A 286 -0.61 -20.41 -2.72
C THR A 286 -1.12 -21.32 -3.82
N GLU A 287 -2.33 -21.09 -4.31
CA GLU A 287 -2.88 -21.81 -5.46
C GLU A 287 -1.99 -21.66 -6.69
N VAL A 288 -1.62 -20.43 -7.05
CA VAL A 288 -0.72 -20.13 -8.18
C VAL A 288 0.64 -20.83 -8.00
N ALA A 289 1.21 -20.78 -6.79
CA ALA A 289 2.50 -21.40 -6.50
C ALA A 289 2.45 -22.94 -6.58
N LEU A 290 1.35 -23.56 -6.14
CA LEU A 290 1.12 -25.00 -6.26
C LEU A 290 0.97 -25.42 -7.72
N GLU A 291 0.16 -24.69 -8.50
CA GLU A 291 -0.01 -24.96 -9.93
C GLU A 291 1.31 -24.79 -10.70
N TYR A 292 2.03 -23.69 -10.48
CA TYR A 292 3.31 -23.40 -11.13
C TYR A 292 4.35 -24.52 -10.94
N ASN A 293 4.38 -25.13 -9.75
CA ASN A 293 5.35 -26.15 -9.36
C ASN A 293 4.85 -27.60 -9.50
N ASN A 294 3.60 -27.82 -9.90
CA ASN A 294 3.03 -29.17 -10.07
C ASN A 294 3.52 -29.85 -11.36
N CYS A 295 4.75 -30.35 -11.35
CA CYS A 295 5.41 -30.89 -12.55
C CYS A 295 4.95 -32.31 -12.93
N HIS A 296 4.44 -33.09 -11.97
CA HIS A 296 4.06 -34.49 -12.17
C HIS A 296 2.54 -34.72 -12.19
N GLY A 297 1.72 -33.67 -12.00
CA GLY A 297 0.27 -33.80 -11.96
C GLY A 297 -0.19 -34.63 -10.76
N ASP A 298 0.41 -34.39 -9.59
CA ASP A 298 0.16 -35.22 -8.41
C ASP A 298 -1.29 -35.08 -7.92
N GLN A 299 -1.97 -36.22 -7.76
CA GLN A 299 -3.36 -36.27 -7.26
C GLN A 299 -3.51 -35.68 -5.86
N VAL A 300 -2.43 -35.64 -5.07
CA VAL A 300 -2.41 -35.04 -3.73
C VAL A 300 -2.53 -33.52 -3.84
N VAL A 301 -1.75 -32.90 -4.73
CA VAL A 301 -1.80 -31.45 -4.99
C VAL A 301 -3.17 -31.08 -5.54
N GLU A 302 -3.73 -31.87 -6.45
CA GLU A 302 -5.07 -31.63 -7.01
C GLU A 302 -6.17 -31.65 -5.93
N ARG A 303 -6.09 -32.57 -4.95
CA ARG A 303 -7.03 -32.58 -3.81
C ARG A 303 -6.88 -31.36 -2.92
N LEU A 304 -5.65 -30.88 -2.70
CA LEU A 304 -5.41 -29.65 -1.93
C LEU A 304 -5.96 -28.43 -2.68
N LEU A 305 -5.75 -28.34 -3.99
CA LEU A 305 -6.32 -27.28 -4.84
C LEU A 305 -7.85 -27.30 -4.81
N GLN A 306 -8.48 -28.47 -4.90
CA GLN A 306 -9.93 -28.62 -4.78
C GLN A 306 -10.46 -28.18 -3.40
N HIS A 307 -9.70 -28.41 -2.34
CA HIS A 307 -10.07 -27.98 -0.99
C HIS A 307 -10.00 -26.46 -0.84
N LEU A 308 -8.90 -25.84 -1.30
CA LEU A 308 -8.74 -24.38 -1.31
C LEU A 308 -9.89 -23.69 -2.07
N ARG A 309 -10.25 -24.20 -3.25
CA ARG A 309 -11.36 -23.67 -4.07
C ARG A 309 -12.75 -23.85 -3.46
N ARG A 310 -12.95 -24.82 -2.55
CA ARG A 310 -14.25 -25.11 -1.93
C ARG A 310 -14.60 -24.18 -0.78
N VAL A 311 -13.61 -23.55 -0.15
CA VAL A 311 -13.83 -22.59 0.95
C VAL A 311 -14.50 -21.31 0.45
N ASP A 312 -14.35 -20.98 -0.84
CA ASP A 312 -14.90 -19.76 -1.47
C ASP A 312 -16.33 -19.91 -2.07
N ALA A 313 -16.91 -21.12 -2.07
CA ALA A 313 -18.28 -21.31 -2.53
C ALA A 313 -19.27 -21.00 -1.39
N PRO A 314 -20.14 -19.96 -1.49
CA PRO A 314 -21.20 -19.79 -0.51
C PRO A 314 -22.11 -21.02 -0.54
N MET A 315 -22.44 -21.56 0.64
CA MET A 315 -23.39 -22.65 0.83
C MET A 315 -24.76 -22.29 0.23
N LEU A 316 -24.95 -22.61 -1.05
CA LEU A 316 -26.25 -22.80 -1.65
C LEU A 316 -26.15 -24.02 -2.55
N GLU A 317 -27.12 -24.93 -2.41
CA GLU A 317 -27.27 -26.16 -3.19
C GLU A 317 -26.41 -27.36 -2.77
N SER A 318 -26.83 -27.97 -1.66
CA SER A 318 -26.75 -29.43 -1.53
C SER A 318 -28.13 -29.96 -1.21
N LEU A 319 -28.94 -30.26 -2.25
CA LEU A 319 -30.02 -31.25 -2.26
C LEU A 319 -30.66 -31.28 -3.66
N ALA A 320 -30.10 -32.08 -4.59
CA ALA A 320 -30.88 -32.73 -5.65
C ALA A 320 -30.10 -33.90 -6.26
N LEU A 321 -30.74 -35.07 -6.27
CA LEU A 321 -30.31 -36.32 -6.90
C LEU A 321 -30.32 -36.21 -8.45
N GLU A 322 -29.61 -37.16 -9.08
CA GLU A 322 -29.41 -37.42 -10.51
C GLU A 322 -30.64 -37.34 -11.47
N PRO A 323 -30.39 -37.24 -12.80
CA PRO A 323 -31.24 -36.52 -13.76
C PRO A 323 -32.26 -37.41 -14.50
N PRO A 324 -33.28 -36.78 -15.13
CA PRO A 324 -33.52 -37.13 -16.53
C PRO A 324 -33.90 -35.94 -17.43
N ALA A 325 -33.43 -36.07 -18.67
CA ALA A 325 -33.98 -35.59 -19.94
C ALA A 325 -34.15 -34.08 -20.21
N GLN A 326 -33.48 -33.67 -21.28
CA GLN A 326 -33.48 -32.39 -22.00
C GLN A 326 -34.88 -31.81 -22.27
N LEU A 327 -35.00 -30.49 -22.11
CA LEU A 327 -35.70 -29.51 -22.99
C LEU A 327 -35.31 -28.08 -22.51
N PRO A 328 -35.38 -27.04 -23.37
CA PRO A 328 -34.36 -25.99 -23.49
C PRO A 328 -34.58 -24.75 -22.61
N ASP A 329 -33.48 -24.03 -22.35
CA ASP A 329 -33.37 -22.83 -21.51
C ASP A 329 -34.35 -21.69 -21.89
N PRO A 330 -34.82 -20.88 -20.91
CA PRO A 330 -35.42 -19.58 -21.18
C PRO A 330 -34.32 -18.52 -21.42
N PRO A 331 -34.50 -17.57 -22.35
CA PRO A 331 -33.44 -16.66 -22.78
C PRO A 331 -33.20 -15.53 -21.76
N LEU A 332 -31.92 -15.23 -21.52
CA LEU A 332 -31.45 -13.94 -21.01
C LEU A 332 -31.95 -12.83 -21.93
N ILE A 333 -32.64 -11.85 -21.36
CA ILE A 333 -33.17 -10.67 -22.06
C ILE A 333 -31.99 -9.86 -22.62
N THR A 334 -31.68 -10.05 -23.90
CA THR A 334 -30.87 -9.10 -24.68
C THR A 334 -31.79 -7.99 -25.17
N ALA A 335 -31.73 -6.82 -24.54
CA ALA A 335 -32.48 -5.65 -24.98
C ALA A 335 -31.92 -5.09 -26.30
N SER A 336 -32.79 -4.83 -27.27
CA SER A 336 -32.46 -4.33 -28.61
C SER A 336 -31.95 -2.87 -28.59
N PRO A 337 -31.03 -2.48 -29.50
CA PRO A 337 -30.56 -1.10 -29.60
C PRO A 337 -31.69 -0.15 -30.04
N CYS A 338 -31.76 1.03 -29.43
CA CYS A 338 -32.74 2.08 -29.71
C CYS A 338 -32.06 3.45 -29.79
N CYS A 339 -32.67 4.41 -30.51
CA CYS A 339 -32.13 5.77 -30.68
C CYS A 339 -33.23 6.84 -30.61
N ASN A 340 -32.93 8.00 -30.02
CA ASN A 340 -33.81 9.18 -29.99
C ASN A 340 -33.04 10.47 -30.32
N THR A 341 -33.68 11.37 -31.06
CA THR A 341 -33.16 12.71 -31.35
C THR A 341 -33.49 13.69 -30.23
N VAL A 342 -32.47 14.38 -29.72
CA VAL A 342 -32.56 15.32 -28.60
C VAL A 342 -32.00 16.68 -29.06
N VAL A 343 -32.73 17.74 -28.73
CA VAL A 343 -32.29 19.13 -28.97
C VAL A 343 -31.74 19.67 -27.65
N LEU A 344 -30.48 20.11 -27.64
CA LEU A 344 -29.85 20.64 -26.44
C LEU A 344 -30.36 22.06 -26.13
N PRO A 345 -30.63 22.42 -24.85
CA PRO A 345 -31.11 23.74 -24.48
C PRO A 345 -30.03 24.83 -24.68
N GLN A 346 -30.44 26.00 -25.18
CA GLN A 346 -29.53 27.12 -25.52
C GLN A 346 -28.86 27.75 -24.28
N TRP A 347 -27.56 28.02 -24.38
CA TRP A 347 -26.77 28.74 -23.39
C TRP A 347 -26.37 30.11 -23.97
N HIS A 348 -27.05 31.17 -23.51
CA HIS A 348 -26.89 32.61 -23.84
C HIS A 348 -27.59 33.18 -25.10
N SER A 349 -28.27 34.31 -24.91
CA SER A 349 -29.26 34.96 -25.79
C SER A 349 -28.75 35.64 -27.07
N PHE A 350 -27.62 35.25 -27.65
CA PHE A 350 -27.10 35.92 -28.87
C PHE A 350 -26.59 35.01 -30.00
N SER A 351 -26.67 33.68 -29.92
CA SER A 351 -26.37 32.80 -31.06
C SER A 351 -27.62 32.04 -31.53
N ARG A 352 -28.02 32.25 -32.79
CA ARG A 352 -29.14 31.56 -33.44
C ARG A 352 -28.72 30.21 -34.03
N THR A 353 -28.00 29.41 -33.26
CA THR A 353 -27.56 28.06 -33.63
C THR A 353 -28.26 27.03 -32.75
N HIS A 354 -28.92 26.03 -33.37
CA HIS A 354 -29.50 24.90 -32.65
C HIS A 354 -28.63 23.66 -32.91
N ASN A 355 -28.23 22.99 -31.84
CA ASN A 355 -27.49 21.73 -31.90
C ASN A 355 -28.50 20.60 -31.75
N VAL A 356 -28.62 19.78 -32.80
CA VAL A 356 -29.49 18.60 -32.81
C VAL A 356 -28.58 17.38 -32.70
N CYS A 357 -28.82 16.53 -31.71
CA CYS A 357 -28.04 15.32 -31.47
C CYS A 357 -28.92 14.08 -31.50
N GLU A 358 -28.42 12.97 -32.04
CA GLU A 358 -29.05 11.66 -31.97
C GLU A 358 -28.30 10.81 -30.95
N LEU A 359 -29.03 10.28 -29.97
CA LEU A 359 -28.49 9.45 -28.89
C LEU A 359 -28.96 8.02 -29.07
N CYS A 360 -28.02 7.07 -29.11
CA CYS A 360 -28.26 5.63 -29.26
C CYS A 360 -27.69 4.84 -28.08
N VAL A 361 -28.40 3.79 -27.66
CA VAL A 361 -28.03 2.93 -26.51
C VAL A 361 -27.62 1.53 -27.01
N ASN A 362 -26.56 0.95 -26.41
CA ASN A 362 -26.10 -0.43 -26.63
C ASN A 362 -25.69 -0.81 -28.07
N GLN A 363 -24.85 0.00 -28.73
CA GLN A 363 -24.20 -0.42 -29.98
C GLN A 363 -22.90 -1.18 -29.68
N THR A 364 -22.83 -2.45 -30.07
CA THR A 364 -21.61 -3.28 -29.98
C THR A 364 -20.54 -2.73 -30.93
N THR A 365 -19.49 -2.17 -30.34
CA THR A 365 -18.14 -1.89 -30.84
C THR A 365 -17.81 -2.28 -32.29
N VAL A 366 -18.27 -1.50 -33.28
CA VAL A 366 -17.53 -1.10 -34.50
C VAL A 366 -18.22 0.17 -35.03
N GLY A 367 -17.46 1.22 -35.35
CA GLY A 367 -17.98 2.52 -35.79
C GLY A 367 -18.84 2.46 -37.07
N VAL A 368 -20.14 2.27 -36.90
CA VAL A 368 -21.14 2.40 -37.97
C VAL A 368 -21.82 3.75 -37.82
N LYS A 369 -21.60 4.65 -38.78
CA LYS A 369 -22.46 5.84 -38.95
C LYS A 369 -23.90 5.35 -39.08
N PRO A 370 -24.87 5.86 -38.30
CA PRO A 370 -26.26 5.44 -38.44
C PRO A 370 -26.74 5.83 -39.84
N SER A 371 -26.80 4.85 -40.75
CA SER A 371 -27.53 4.99 -41.99
C SER A 371 -29.01 4.95 -41.64
N SER A 372 -29.69 6.05 -41.96
CA SER A 372 -31.13 6.22 -41.90
C SER A 372 -31.85 4.99 -42.46
N VAL A 373 -32.57 4.26 -41.61
CA VAL A 373 -33.93 3.71 -41.82
C VAL A 373 -34.21 2.67 -40.71
N SER A 374 -35.15 3.06 -39.82
CA SER A 374 -35.84 2.30 -38.76
C SER A 374 -35.03 1.61 -37.64
N MET A 375 -34.45 2.41 -36.74
CA MET A 375 -34.18 1.98 -35.36
C MET A 375 -35.40 2.31 -34.47
N PRO A 376 -35.77 1.47 -33.49
CA PRO A 376 -36.88 1.76 -32.59
C PRO A 376 -36.55 2.95 -31.66
N GLN A 377 -37.56 3.77 -31.35
CA GLN A 377 -37.42 4.89 -30.42
C GLN A 377 -37.32 4.38 -28.98
N CYS A 378 -36.32 4.86 -28.22
CA CYS A 378 -36.18 4.51 -26.81
C CYS A 378 -37.35 5.05 -25.98
N SER A 379 -37.72 4.33 -24.92
CA SER A 379 -38.76 4.82 -24.01
C SER A 379 -38.28 6.04 -23.23
N PHE A 380 -39.23 6.85 -22.75
CA PHE A 380 -38.94 8.06 -21.98
C PHE A 380 -38.09 7.78 -20.72
N PHE A 381 -38.34 6.65 -20.04
CA PHE A 381 -37.59 6.27 -18.83
C PHE A 381 -36.14 5.89 -19.12
N GLU A 382 -35.86 5.23 -20.26
CA GLU A 382 -34.51 4.86 -20.66
C GLU A 382 -33.68 6.10 -21.05
N MET A 383 -34.32 7.08 -21.69
CA MET A 383 -33.67 8.34 -22.06
C MET A 383 -33.42 9.25 -20.86
N ALA A 384 -34.31 9.26 -19.86
CA ALA A 384 -34.12 10.07 -18.65
C ALA A 384 -32.85 9.65 -17.89
N ALA A 385 -32.62 8.33 -17.75
CA ALA A 385 -31.40 7.80 -17.13
C ALA A 385 -30.13 8.19 -17.91
N ALA A 386 -30.18 8.11 -19.25
CA ALA A 386 -29.06 8.51 -20.10
C ALA A 386 -28.77 10.03 -20.03
N LEU A 387 -29.81 10.86 -20.00
CA LEU A 387 -29.68 12.32 -19.91
C LEU A 387 -29.25 12.81 -18.53
N ASP A 388 -29.64 12.15 -17.44
CA ASP A 388 -29.13 12.48 -16.09
C ASP A 388 -27.65 12.10 -15.92
N SER A 389 -27.16 11.10 -16.69
CA SER A 389 -25.74 10.73 -16.73
C SER A 389 -24.87 11.63 -17.62
N PHE A 390 -25.45 12.64 -18.29
CA PHE A 390 -24.72 13.70 -19.00
C PHE A 390 -24.12 14.74 -18.03
N TYR A 391 -23.37 14.25 -17.04
CA TYR A 391 -22.55 15.04 -16.14
C TYR A 391 -21.19 15.38 -16.78
N LEU A 392 -21.25 16.11 -17.90
CA LEU A 392 -20.20 17.04 -18.32
C LEU A 392 -20.86 18.37 -18.73
N LYS A 393 -21.60 18.98 -17.79
CA LYS A 393 -21.58 20.44 -17.72
C LYS A 393 -20.14 20.84 -17.37
N GLU A 394 -19.31 21.03 -18.40
CA GLU A 394 -18.41 22.18 -18.55
C GLU A 394 -17.28 22.03 -19.59
N GLN A 395 -16.99 20.84 -20.18
CA GLN A 395 -15.70 20.71 -20.90
C GLN A 395 -15.65 20.08 -22.30
N THR A 396 -16.73 19.56 -22.91
CA THR A 396 -16.57 18.73 -24.13
C THR A 396 -17.08 19.29 -25.45
N PHE A 397 -17.75 20.45 -25.48
CA PHE A 397 -18.30 20.98 -26.74
C PHE A 397 -17.76 22.37 -27.14
N TYR A 398 -16.56 22.75 -26.67
CA TYR A 398 -15.92 24.01 -27.08
C TYR A 398 -15.32 23.96 -28.51
N HIS A 399 -15.28 22.79 -29.14
CA HIS A 399 -14.69 22.59 -30.47
C HIS A 399 -15.66 21.97 -31.48
N VAL A 400 -16.88 22.49 -31.63
CA VAL A 400 -17.75 22.00 -32.71
C VAL A 400 -18.49 23.15 -33.40
N ALA A 401 -17.75 23.91 -34.19
CA ALA A 401 -18.31 24.67 -35.31
C ALA A 401 -17.82 24.00 -36.61
N SER A 402 -18.34 22.80 -36.88
CA SER A 402 -18.09 22.06 -38.12
C SER A 402 -19.43 21.61 -38.71
N ASP A 403 -19.57 21.69 -40.03
CA ASP A 403 -20.74 21.22 -40.78
C ASP A 403 -20.84 19.68 -40.85
N SER A 404 -19.85 18.95 -40.29
CA SER A 404 -19.80 17.49 -40.22
C SER A 404 -20.49 16.92 -38.98
N ILE A 405 -21.24 15.83 -39.15
CA ILE A 405 -21.79 15.03 -38.04
C ILE A 405 -20.61 14.32 -37.35
N GLU A 406 -20.35 14.65 -36.08
CA GLU A 406 -19.36 13.95 -35.25
C GLU A 406 -20.08 13.12 -34.17
N CYS A 407 -19.61 11.89 -33.99
CA CYS A 407 -20.17 10.91 -33.06
C CYS A 407 -19.15 10.58 -31.97
N SER A 408 -19.58 10.65 -30.71
CA SER A 408 -18.76 10.31 -29.54
C SER A 408 -19.40 9.17 -28.75
N ASN A 409 -18.59 8.21 -28.33
CA ASN A 409 -19.01 7.08 -27.51
C ASN A 409 -18.68 7.33 -26.03
N PHE A 410 -19.59 6.96 -25.14
CA PHE A 410 -19.44 7.10 -23.71
C PHE A 410 -19.65 5.75 -23.00
N LEU A 411 -18.70 5.41 -22.12
CA LEU A 411 -18.76 4.30 -21.18
C LEU A 411 -19.23 4.83 -19.83
N THR A 412 -20.24 4.21 -19.22
CA THR A 412 -20.69 4.60 -17.88
C THR A 412 -20.83 3.37 -17.00
N SER A 413 -20.22 3.42 -15.81
CA SER A 413 -20.33 2.38 -14.77
C SER A 413 -21.52 2.59 -13.83
N TYR A 414 -22.27 3.68 -13.98
CA TYR A 414 -23.37 4.08 -13.08
C TYR A 414 -24.77 3.99 -13.70
N SER A 415 -24.87 3.53 -14.95
CA SER A 415 -26.15 3.36 -15.64
C SER A 415 -26.35 1.89 -16.02
N PRO A 416 -27.60 1.37 -16.08
CA PRO A 416 -27.87 -0.01 -16.47
C PRO A 416 -27.43 -0.38 -17.89
N PHE A 417 -27.09 0.60 -18.75
CA PHE A 417 -26.47 0.33 -20.05
C PHE A 417 -24.98 0.68 -20.05
N SER A 418 -24.20 -0.23 -20.62
CA SER A 418 -22.73 -0.16 -20.62
C SER A 418 -22.17 0.79 -21.67
N TYR A 419 -22.92 1.09 -22.75
CA TYR A 419 -22.45 1.91 -23.88
C TYR A 419 -23.53 2.86 -24.44
N TYR A 420 -23.15 4.11 -24.70
CA TYR A 420 -23.97 5.11 -25.42
C TYR A 420 -23.17 5.79 -26.52
N THR A 421 -23.84 6.15 -27.60
CA THR A 421 -23.25 6.93 -28.70
C THR A 421 -24.10 8.18 -28.93
N ALA A 422 -23.47 9.35 -28.96
CA ALA A 422 -24.12 10.61 -29.30
C ALA A 422 -23.52 11.18 -30.59
N CYS A 423 -24.35 11.40 -31.60
CA CYS A 423 -23.97 12.03 -32.86
C CYS A 423 -24.62 13.41 -32.98
N CYS A 424 -23.83 14.48 -33.00
CA CYS A 424 -24.36 15.85 -32.99
C CYS A 424 -24.08 16.59 -34.29
N LYS A 425 -25.04 17.41 -34.74
CA LYS A 425 -24.86 18.38 -35.82
C LYS A 425 -25.35 19.76 -35.40
N THR A 426 -24.58 20.78 -35.75
CA THR A 426 -25.00 22.18 -35.61
C THR A 426 -25.71 22.61 -36.89
N ILE A 427 -26.92 23.16 -36.78
CA ILE A 427 -27.68 23.66 -37.95
C ILE A 427 -27.76 25.19 -37.84
N SER A 428 -27.10 25.87 -38.76
CA SER A 428 -27.29 27.29 -39.02
C SER A 428 -28.41 27.46 -40.06
N ARG A 429 -29.46 28.23 -39.74
CA ARG A 429 -30.50 28.57 -40.72
C ARG A 429 -29.95 29.68 -41.63
N GLY A 430 -29.69 29.32 -42.89
CA GLY A 430 -28.85 30.09 -43.82
C GLY A 430 -29.44 31.34 -44.45
N VAL A 431 -28.61 31.95 -45.29
CA VAL A 431 -29.01 32.78 -46.44
C VAL A 431 -28.74 31.94 -47.68
N ALA A 432 -29.79 31.52 -48.37
CA ALA A 432 -29.72 30.91 -49.69
C ALA A 432 -30.06 31.97 -50.74
N GLY A 433 -29.26 32.04 -51.80
CA GLY A 433 -29.58 32.72 -53.05
C GLY A 433 -28.48 33.66 -53.55
N PHE A 434 -27.64 33.22 -54.48
CA PHE A 434 -27.78 33.49 -55.93
C PHE A 434 -26.47 33.12 -56.65
N ILE A 435 -26.67 32.62 -57.87
CA ILE A 435 -25.69 32.14 -58.86
C ILE A 435 -24.99 33.34 -59.54
N ASP A 436 -23.67 33.31 -59.75
CA ASP A 436 -23.07 33.64 -61.05
C ASP A 436 -21.56 33.32 -61.17
N SER A 437 -21.26 32.45 -62.14
CA SER A 437 -20.31 32.58 -63.26
C SER A 437 -18.89 33.17 -63.12
N GLU A 438 -17.93 32.35 -63.61
CA GLU A 438 -16.79 32.68 -64.49
C GLU A 438 -15.42 33.20 -63.97
N LEU A 439 -14.39 32.54 -64.56
CA LEU A 439 -13.12 33.04 -65.12
C LEU A 439 -11.79 33.07 -64.30
N GLU A 440 -10.81 32.43 -64.93
CA GLU A 440 -9.38 32.79 -65.11
C GLU A 440 -8.32 32.64 -63.98
N ALA A 441 -7.26 31.89 -64.32
CA ALA A 441 -5.90 32.02 -63.79
C ALA A 441 -5.17 33.17 -64.54
N PRO A 442 -4.10 33.84 -64.02
CA PRO A 442 -2.77 33.22 -63.88
C PRO A 442 -1.80 33.79 -62.80
N THR A 443 -0.72 33.04 -62.59
CA THR A 443 0.66 33.32 -62.11
C THR A 443 1.08 34.72 -61.59
N ILE A 444 1.90 34.77 -60.53
CA ILE A 444 3.36 35.10 -60.54
C ILE A 444 3.93 35.10 -59.10
N ALA A 445 5.13 34.55 -58.98
CA ALA A 445 5.97 34.39 -57.79
C ALA A 445 6.69 35.68 -57.33
N PHE A 446 7.20 35.68 -56.09
CA PHE A 446 8.63 35.95 -55.81
C PHE A 446 9.08 35.29 -54.49
N SER A 447 10.27 34.72 -54.53
CA SER A 447 10.95 33.98 -53.46
C SER A 447 11.70 34.91 -52.50
N SER A 448 11.97 34.41 -51.30
CA SER A 448 13.27 34.62 -50.64
C SER A 448 13.66 33.36 -49.87
N LEU A 449 14.89 32.95 -50.11
CA LEU A 449 15.54 31.74 -49.62
C LEU A 449 15.72 31.77 -48.09
N GLU A 450 15.24 30.75 -47.40
CA GLU A 450 15.91 30.21 -46.21
C GLU A 450 16.07 28.70 -46.37
N LYS A 451 17.33 28.29 -46.43
CA LYS A 451 17.78 26.94 -46.77
C LYS A 451 17.70 26.08 -45.48
N LYS A 452 16.58 25.37 -45.29
CA LYS A 452 16.48 24.27 -44.32
C LYS A 452 17.21 23.04 -44.88
N CYS A 453 17.99 22.39 -44.03
CA CYS A 453 18.65 21.13 -44.35
C CYS A 453 17.61 20.01 -44.52
N GLU A 454 17.27 19.70 -45.77
CA GLU A 454 16.80 18.38 -46.17
C GLU A 454 17.99 17.60 -46.70
N VAL A 455 18.28 16.46 -46.06
CA VAL A 455 19.04 15.37 -46.67
C VAL A 455 18.33 14.07 -46.28
N ASP A 456 18.04 13.27 -47.29
CA ASP A 456 17.33 12.01 -47.26
C ASP A 456 17.86 11.03 -46.20
N ALA A 457 16.92 10.37 -45.51
CA ALA A 457 17.21 9.33 -44.55
C ALA A 457 17.69 8.03 -45.23
N PRO A 458 18.84 7.47 -44.85
CA PRO A 458 19.07 6.05 -45.01
C PRO A 458 18.59 5.33 -43.74
N SER A 459 17.56 4.50 -43.91
CA SER A 459 17.17 3.36 -43.06
C SER A 459 17.56 3.45 -41.58
N SER A 460 16.66 3.96 -40.75
CA SER A 460 16.64 3.64 -39.33
C SER A 460 16.39 2.14 -39.18
N VAL A 461 17.40 1.39 -38.75
CA VAL A 461 17.20 0.05 -38.18
C VAL A 461 16.39 0.26 -36.90
N PRO A 462 15.20 -0.36 -36.73
CA PRO A 462 14.46 -0.23 -35.49
C PRO A 462 15.23 -0.93 -34.37
N HIS A 463 15.49 -0.20 -33.28
CA HIS A 463 15.93 -0.78 -32.02
C HIS A 463 14.80 -1.66 -31.44
N ILE A 464 15.16 -2.84 -30.94
CA ILE A 464 14.26 -3.93 -30.54
C ILE A 464 13.28 -3.57 -29.41
N GLU A 465 13.44 -2.43 -28.74
CA GLU A 465 12.66 -2.08 -27.55
C GLU A 465 11.60 -0.98 -27.79
N GLU A 466 11.66 -0.29 -28.93
CA GLU A 466 10.75 0.81 -29.25
C GLU A 466 9.64 0.37 -30.20
N ASN A 467 8.56 -0.15 -29.62
CA ASN A 467 7.25 -0.10 -30.27
C ASN A 467 6.25 0.46 -29.27
N ARG A 468 5.71 1.63 -29.61
CA ARG A 468 4.58 2.29 -28.94
C ARG A 468 3.33 1.41 -29.10
N TYR A 469 2.54 1.34 -28.02
CA TYR A 469 1.20 0.76 -27.89
C TYR A 469 0.55 0.25 -29.19
N LEU A 470 0.85 -1.00 -29.54
CA LEU A 470 0.01 -1.84 -30.38
C LEU A 470 0.01 -3.21 -29.71
N PHE A 471 -1.06 -3.52 -29.00
CA PHE A 471 -1.36 -4.90 -28.62
C PHE A 471 -1.57 -5.69 -29.91
N PRO A 472 -0.78 -6.73 -30.20
CA PRO A 472 -1.33 -7.82 -30.96
C PRO A 472 -2.28 -8.56 -30.02
N ASP A 473 -3.56 -8.60 -30.36
CA ASP A 473 -4.46 -9.64 -29.88
C ASP A 473 -3.82 -10.98 -30.27
N VAL A 474 -3.06 -11.56 -29.35
CA VAL A 474 -2.61 -12.95 -29.46
C VAL A 474 -3.69 -13.78 -28.83
N ASP A 475 -4.38 -14.51 -29.70
CA ASP A 475 -5.38 -15.51 -29.37
C ASP A 475 -5.00 -16.30 -28.11
N MET A 476 -5.90 -16.23 -27.12
CA MET A 476 -6.00 -17.09 -25.95
C MET A 476 -6.09 -18.55 -26.39
N THR A 477 -4.94 -19.16 -26.66
CA THR A 477 -4.80 -20.62 -26.74
C THR A 477 -3.99 -21.07 -25.54
N SER A 478 -4.71 -21.71 -24.62
CA SER A 478 -4.25 -22.30 -23.37
C SER A 478 -2.85 -22.92 -23.47
N THR A 479 -1.83 -22.24 -22.97
CA THR A 479 -0.61 -22.91 -22.53
C THR A 479 -0.82 -23.31 -21.07
N ASN A 480 -0.71 -24.61 -20.77
CA ASN A 480 -0.98 -25.14 -19.44
C ASN A 480 -0.01 -24.52 -18.41
N PHE A 481 -0.49 -23.59 -17.57
CA PHE A 481 0.25 -22.97 -16.46
C PHE A 481 0.83 -24.02 -15.49
N THR A 482 0.12 -25.13 -15.34
CA THR A 482 0.50 -26.23 -14.44
C THR A 482 1.86 -26.82 -14.81
N GLY A 483 2.78 -26.82 -13.85
CA GLY A 483 4.14 -27.37 -13.99
C GLY A 483 5.09 -26.53 -14.85
N LEU A 484 4.81 -25.23 -15.02
CA LEU A 484 5.64 -24.32 -15.80
C LEU A 484 7.08 -24.19 -15.25
N SER A 485 7.27 -24.37 -13.94
CA SER A 485 8.60 -24.30 -13.31
C SER A 485 9.56 -25.35 -13.84
N CYS A 486 9.10 -26.58 -14.09
CA CYS A 486 9.96 -27.66 -14.60
C CYS A 486 10.10 -27.69 -16.12
N ARG A 487 9.25 -26.96 -16.86
CA ARG A 487 9.30 -26.92 -18.33
C ARG A 487 10.28 -25.88 -18.86
N THR A 488 10.60 -24.87 -18.04
CA THR A 488 11.43 -23.74 -18.45
C THR A 488 12.76 -23.75 -17.73
N ASN A 489 13.81 -23.31 -18.41
CA ASN A 489 15.14 -23.16 -17.80
C ASN A 489 15.25 -21.89 -16.92
N LYS A 490 14.15 -21.14 -16.76
CA LYS A 490 14.01 -19.93 -15.95
C LYS A 490 13.01 -20.19 -14.83
N THR A 491 13.45 -20.84 -13.77
CA THR A 491 12.63 -21.02 -12.56
C THR A 491 12.55 -19.72 -11.77
N LEU A 492 11.33 -19.34 -11.39
CA LEU A 492 11.07 -18.15 -10.57
C LEU A 492 11.04 -18.53 -9.09
N ASN A 493 11.77 -17.79 -8.27
CA ASN A 493 11.66 -17.86 -6.82
C ASN A 493 10.62 -16.85 -6.35
N ILE A 494 9.63 -17.29 -5.58
CA ILE A 494 8.52 -16.44 -5.12
C ILE A 494 8.80 -15.93 -3.70
N TYR A 495 8.74 -14.62 -3.51
CA TYR A 495 9.01 -13.95 -2.25
C TYR A 495 7.89 -12.99 -1.86
N LEU A 496 7.43 -13.08 -0.61
CA LEU A 496 6.43 -12.19 -0.04
C LEU A 496 7.07 -11.12 0.84
N LEU A 497 6.60 -9.89 0.73
CA LEU A 497 6.98 -8.77 1.59
C LEU A 497 5.71 -8.06 2.10
N ASP A 498 5.72 -7.71 3.38
CA ASP A 498 4.65 -6.91 3.96
C ASP A 498 4.74 -5.46 3.44
N SER A 499 3.75 -5.06 2.65
CA SER A 499 3.69 -3.73 2.07
C SER A 499 3.49 -2.63 3.13
N ASN A 500 2.95 -2.96 4.31
CA ASN A 500 2.85 -1.99 5.41
C ASN A 500 4.22 -1.57 5.95
N LEU A 501 5.21 -2.47 5.88
CA LEU A 501 6.56 -2.26 6.42
C LEU A 501 7.59 -1.93 5.34
N PHE A 502 7.46 -2.52 4.15
CA PHE A 502 8.50 -2.51 3.13
C PHE A 502 8.08 -1.80 1.83
N TRP A 503 7.05 -0.94 1.87
CA TRP A 503 6.57 -0.20 0.69
C TRP A 503 7.68 0.58 -0.04
N LEU A 504 8.65 1.13 0.71
CA LEU A 504 9.78 1.85 0.12
C LEU A 504 10.60 1.00 -0.87
N TYR A 505 10.63 -0.33 -0.69
CA TYR A 505 11.26 -1.23 -1.67
C TYR A 505 10.39 -1.38 -2.92
N ALA A 506 9.07 -1.43 -2.78
CA ALA A 506 8.15 -1.48 -3.91
C ALA A 506 8.25 -0.20 -4.75
N GLU A 507 8.29 0.97 -4.10
CA GLU A 507 8.46 2.27 -4.80
C GLU A 507 9.75 2.30 -5.62
N ARG A 508 10.85 1.77 -5.06
CA ARG A 508 12.13 1.61 -5.74
C ARG A 508 12.16 0.53 -6.82
N LEU A 509 11.08 -0.20 -7.02
CA LEU A 509 10.90 -1.17 -8.09
C LEU A 509 9.85 -0.70 -9.11
N GLY A 510 9.34 0.54 -8.97
CA GLY A 510 8.34 1.11 -9.88
C GLY A 510 6.92 1.19 -9.32
N ALA A 511 6.69 0.87 -8.03
CA ALA A 511 5.36 1.03 -7.45
C ALA A 511 5.00 2.52 -7.25
N PRO A 512 3.76 2.93 -7.54
CA PRO A 512 3.30 4.30 -7.34
C PRO A 512 3.36 4.73 -5.86
N SER A 513 3.90 5.92 -5.57
CA SER A 513 4.02 6.42 -4.19
C SER A 513 2.69 6.78 -3.52
N SER A 514 1.64 7.07 -4.31
CA SER A 514 0.32 7.47 -3.81
C SER A 514 -0.78 6.50 -4.21
N THR A 515 -0.87 5.36 -3.52
CA THR A 515 -1.98 4.41 -3.68
C THR A 515 -2.72 4.18 -2.37
N GLN A 516 -4.05 4.00 -2.49
CA GLN A 516 -4.87 3.56 -1.37
C GLN A 516 -4.62 2.09 -1.03
N VAL A 517 -4.36 1.26 -2.05
CA VAL A 517 -4.05 -0.16 -1.91
C VAL A 517 -2.56 -0.38 -2.15
N LYS A 518 -1.87 -0.95 -1.16
CA LYS A 518 -0.43 -1.24 -1.21
C LYS A 518 -0.18 -2.66 -1.68
N GLU A 519 -0.60 -2.95 -2.90
CA GLU A 519 -0.37 -4.23 -3.57
C GLU A 519 0.50 -3.99 -4.80
N PHE A 520 1.55 -4.79 -4.97
CA PHE A 520 2.47 -4.64 -6.08
C PHE A 520 3.24 -5.93 -6.35
N ALA A 521 3.49 -6.24 -7.62
CA ALA A 521 4.27 -7.39 -8.03
C ALA A 521 5.35 -6.98 -9.03
N ALA A 522 6.57 -7.49 -8.83
CA ALA A 522 7.69 -7.28 -9.74
C ALA A 522 8.56 -8.52 -9.85
N ILE A 523 9.02 -8.83 -11.06
CA ILE A 523 10.03 -9.87 -11.30
C ILE A 523 11.37 -9.19 -11.48
N VAL A 524 12.37 -9.61 -10.73
CA VAL A 524 13.74 -9.12 -10.82
C VAL A 524 14.65 -10.25 -11.29
N ASP A 525 15.34 -10.03 -12.40
CA ASP A 525 16.36 -10.93 -12.92
C ASP A 525 17.72 -10.22 -12.90
N MET A 526 18.56 -10.59 -11.93
CA MET A 526 19.90 -10.02 -11.82
C MET A 526 20.84 -10.43 -12.95
N LYS A 527 20.60 -11.58 -13.62
CA LYS A 527 21.49 -12.06 -14.67
C LYS A 527 21.34 -11.21 -15.93
N GLU A 528 20.11 -10.81 -16.22
CA GLU A 528 19.75 -9.93 -17.34
C GLU A 528 19.69 -8.44 -16.94
N GLU A 529 20.11 -8.11 -15.71
CA GLU A 529 20.05 -6.77 -15.10
C GLU A 529 18.71 -6.04 -15.34
N SER A 530 17.61 -6.80 -15.34
CA SER A 530 16.28 -6.30 -15.70
C SER A 530 15.28 -6.59 -14.59
N HIS A 531 14.31 -5.70 -14.45
CA HIS A 531 13.13 -5.95 -13.66
C HIS A 531 11.88 -5.64 -14.48
N TYR A 532 10.81 -6.36 -14.19
CA TYR A 532 9.53 -6.29 -14.87
C TYR A 532 8.48 -6.02 -13.80
N ILE A 533 7.52 -5.15 -14.11
CA ILE A 533 6.45 -4.81 -13.18
C ILE A 533 5.12 -5.35 -13.69
N LEU A 534 4.27 -5.80 -12.77
CA LEU A 534 2.86 -5.97 -13.06
C LEU A 534 2.23 -4.57 -13.15
N ASP A 535 1.38 -4.34 -14.15
CA ASP A 535 0.72 -3.04 -14.34
C ASP A 535 0.00 -2.61 -13.05
N PRO A 536 0.39 -1.46 -12.42
CA PRO A 536 -0.22 -1.00 -11.18
C PRO A 536 -1.73 -0.73 -11.27
N LYS A 537 -2.29 -0.63 -12.49
CA LYS A 537 -3.74 -0.47 -12.71
C LYS A 537 -4.51 -1.79 -12.58
N GLN A 538 -3.82 -2.92 -12.71
CA GLN A 538 -4.42 -4.24 -12.58
C GLN A 538 -4.38 -4.66 -11.11
N ALA A 539 -5.49 -5.21 -10.61
CA ALA A 539 -5.52 -5.76 -9.26
C ALA A 539 -4.67 -7.03 -9.21
N LEU A 540 -3.96 -7.24 -8.09
CA LEU A 540 -3.14 -8.43 -7.87
C LEU A 540 -4.06 -9.62 -7.56
N MET A 541 -4.41 -10.37 -8.60
CA MET A 541 -5.28 -11.55 -8.52
C MET A 541 -4.65 -12.76 -9.23
N LYS A 542 -5.15 -13.96 -8.93
CA LYS A 542 -4.70 -15.22 -9.57
C LYS A 542 -4.42 -15.09 -11.08
N LEU A 543 -5.41 -14.68 -11.87
CA LEU A 543 -5.30 -14.62 -13.34
C LEU A 543 -4.20 -13.67 -13.84
N THR A 544 -4.09 -12.50 -13.21
CA THR A 544 -3.06 -11.50 -13.55
C THR A 544 -1.66 -12.01 -13.23
N LEU A 545 -1.53 -12.72 -12.10
CA LEU A 545 -0.26 -13.28 -11.65
C LEU A 545 0.20 -14.43 -12.55
N GLU A 546 -0.73 -15.31 -12.93
CA GLU A 546 -0.46 -16.39 -13.89
C GLU A 546 -0.01 -15.85 -15.24
N SER A 547 -0.74 -14.87 -15.79
CA SER A 547 -0.38 -14.24 -17.07
C SER A 547 1.00 -13.57 -17.00
N PHE A 548 1.30 -12.88 -15.89
CA PHE A 548 2.59 -12.23 -15.69
C PHE A 548 3.75 -13.23 -15.62
N ILE A 549 3.57 -14.34 -14.89
CA ILE A 549 4.56 -15.42 -14.79
C ILE A 549 4.73 -16.11 -16.15
N GLN A 550 3.64 -16.43 -16.86
CA GLN A 550 3.70 -17.04 -18.18
C GLN A 550 4.47 -16.17 -19.18
N ASN A 551 4.13 -14.89 -19.24
CA ASN A 551 4.77 -13.93 -20.14
C ASN A 551 6.29 -13.86 -19.86
N PHE A 552 6.71 -13.87 -18.60
CA PHE A 552 8.14 -13.91 -18.25
C PHE A 552 8.83 -15.23 -18.66
N SER A 553 8.16 -16.36 -18.48
CA SER A 553 8.73 -17.70 -18.67
C SER A 553 8.88 -18.13 -20.14
N VAL A 554 8.24 -17.44 -21.09
CA VAL A 554 8.39 -17.71 -22.53
C VAL A 554 9.79 -17.32 -23.02
N LEU A 555 10.33 -18.05 -24.00
CA LEU A 555 11.67 -17.83 -24.58
C LEU A 555 11.87 -16.39 -25.08
N TYR A 556 10.86 -15.83 -25.75
CA TYR A 556 10.79 -14.43 -26.14
C TYR A 556 9.70 -13.75 -25.30
N SER A 557 10.09 -13.27 -24.12
CA SER A 557 9.18 -12.59 -23.20
C SER A 557 8.59 -11.34 -23.87
N PRO A 558 7.26 -11.16 -23.88
CA PRO A 558 6.63 -9.91 -24.31
C PRO A 558 6.77 -8.81 -23.25
N LEU A 559 7.19 -9.15 -22.03
CA LEU A 559 7.44 -8.16 -20.98
C LEU A 559 8.67 -7.33 -21.33
N LYS A 560 8.53 -6.01 -21.25
CA LYS A 560 9.64 -5.06 -21.38
C LYS A 560 10.23 -4.76 -20.01
N ARG A 561 11.55 -4.57 -19.96
CA ARG A 561 12.25 -4.08 -18.77
C ARG A 561 11.61 -2.75 -18.34
N HIS A 562 11.31 -2.65 -17.05
CA HIS A 562 10.87 -1.40 -16.44
C HIS A 562 12.09 -0.52 -16.15
N LEU A 563 11.96 0.76 -16.48
CA LEU A 563 12.91 1.81 -16.11
C LEU A 563 12.18 2.73 -15.15
N ILE A 564 12.78 2.96 -13.98
CA ILE A 564 12.20 3.84 -12.97
C ILE A 564 12.44 5.28 -13.42
N GLY A 565 11.39 6.09 -13.51
CA GLY A 565 11.47 7.51 -13.84
C GLY A 565 10.57 8.34 -12.93
N SER A 566 10.99 9.56 -12.62
CA SER A 566 10.15 10.50 -11.86
C SER A 566 9.12 11.18 -12.77
N ASP A 567 7.86 11.26 -12.33
CA ASP A 567 6.72 11.91 -13.04
C ASP A 567 6.86 13.44 -13.27
N SER A 568 8.00 14.05 -12.93
CA SER A 568 8.21 15.49 -13.06
C SER A 568 8.66 15.88 -14.46
N ALA A 569 7.73 15.85 -15.42
CA ALA A 569 7.86 16.56 -16.69
C ALA A 569 6.62 17.43 -16.98
N ARG A 570 6.14 18.18 -15.98
CA ARG A 570 5.41 19.41 -16.28
C ARG A 570 6.44 20.46 -16.63
N PHE A 571 6.77 20.60 -17.91
CA PHE A 571 7.66 21.65 -18.43
C PHE A 571 7.32 23.01 -17.82
N PRO A 572 8.13 23.58 -16.91
CA PRO A 572 8.11 25.00 -16.70
C PRO A 572 8.94 25.56 -17.85
N SER A 573 8.26 26.15 -18.84
CA SER A 573 8.90 26.92 -19.89
C SER A 573 9.90 27.90 -19.26
N GLN A 574 11.19 27.77 -19.62
CA GLN A 574 12.34 28.62 -19.23
C GLN A 574 13.16 28.21 -17.98
N HIS A 575 13.72 26.99 -17.96
CA HIS A 575 14.91 26.73 -17.13
C HIS A 575 16.18 26.83 -17.99
N LEU A 576 17.20 27.53 -17.47
CA LEU A 576 18.52 27.69 -18.11
C LEU A 576 19.25 26.34 -18.28
N ILE A 577 18.96 25.36 -17.41
CA ILE A 577 19.44 23.99 -17.51
C ILE A 577 18.20 23.10 -17.55
N THR A 578 18.11 22.23 -18.55
CA THR A 578 16.98 21.31 -18.72
C THR A 578 17.14 20.11 -17.79
N GLU A 579 16.12 19.84 -16.96
CA GLU A 579 16.08 18.60 -16.18
C GLU A 579 15.57 17.47 -17.08
N VAL A 580 16.32 16.38 -17.14
CA VAL A 580 15.98 15.20 -17.93
C VAL A 580 15.58 14.07 -16.99
N THR A 581 14.45 13.46 -17.30
CA THR A 581 13.91 12.25 -16.67
C THR A 581 13.99 11.07 -17.64
N THR A 582 13.78 9.85 -17.17
CA THR A 582 13.76 8.65 -18.02
C THR A 582 12.82 8.79 -19.22
N ASP A 583 11.61 9.32 -19.02
CA ASP A 583 10.60 9.46 -20.07
C ASP A 583 10.96 10.56 -21.10
N THR A 584 11.58 11.64 -20.63
CA THR A 584 11.98 12.78 -21.48
C THR A 584 13.35 12.60 -22.11
N PHE A 585 14.11 11.57 -21.73
CA PHE A 585 15.49 11.37 -22.18
C PHE A 585 15.56 11.30 -23.70
N TRP A 586 14.68 10.52 -24.34
CA TRP A 586 14.65 10.40 -25.79
C TRP A 586 14.31 11.73 -26.46
N GLU A 587 13.30 12.44 -25.96
CA GLU A 587 12.83 13.70 -26.54
C GLU A 587 13.84 14.84 -26.36
N VAL A 588 14.53 14.92 -25.23
CA VAL A 588 15.45 16.03 -24.94
C VAL A 588 16.86 15.73 -25.46
N VAL A 589 17.36 14.51 -25.25
CA VAL A 589 18.79 14.18 -25.48
C VAL A 589 19.03 13.65 -26.89
N LEU A 590 18.10 12.86 -27.43
CA LEU A 590 18.29 12.12 -28.69
C LEU A 590 17.63 12.80 -29.90
N GLN A 591 17.04 13.99 -29.74
CA GLN A 591 16.57 14.84 -30.84
C GLN A 591 17.70 15.65 -31.53
N LYS A 592 17.34 16.42 -32.56
CA LYS A 592 18.24 17.19 -33.46
C LYS A 592 18.84 18.47 -32.81
N GLN A 593 19.51 18.33 -31.68
CA GLN A 593 20.27 19.41 -31.03
C GLN A 593 21.57 18.86 -30.43
N ASP A 594 22.58 19.71 -30.22
CA ASP A 594 23.77 19.32 -29.46
C ASP A 594 23.44 19.35 -27.96
N VAL A 595 23.62 18.23 -27.26
CA VAL A 595 23.22 18.12 -25.85
C VAL A 595 24.42 17.79 -24.97
N LEU A 596 24.67 18.62 -23.95
CA LEU A 596 25.61 18.30 -22.89
C LEU A 596 24.82 17.88 -21.64
N LEU A 597 24.97 16.61 -21.24
CA LEU A 597 24.22 16.01 -20.15
C LEU A 597 25.12 15.76 -18.93
N LEU A 598 24.75 16.34 -17.79
CA LEU A 598 25.36 16.06 -16.49
C LEU A 598 24.58 14.98 -15.73
N TYR A 599 25.26 13.88 -15.44
CA TYR A 599 24.77 12.83 -14.55
C TYR A 599 25.13 13.19 -13.11
N TYR A 600 24.12 13.34 -12.26
CA TYR A 600 24.30 13.71 -10.86
C TYR A 600 23.40 12.93 -9.91
N ALA A 601 23.65 13.05 -8.61
CA ALA A 601 22.75 12.58 -7.56
C ALA A 601 22.76 13.55 -6.36
N PRO A 602 21.66 13.67 -5.58
CA PRO A 602 21.58 14.59 -4.45
C PRO A 602 22.57 14.29 -3.31
N TRP A 603 22.96 13.03 -3.14
CA TRP A 603 23.89 12.57 -2.11
C TRP A 603 25.37 12.65 -2.54
N CYS A 604 25.64 12.98 -3.80
CA CYS A 604 26.99 13.13 -4.32
C CYS A 604 27.60 14.47 -3.87
N GLY A 605 28.58 14.43 -2.98
CA GLY A 605 29.21 15.66 -2.44
C GLY A 605 29.92 16.53 -3.48
N PHE A 606 30.40 15.94 -4.59
CA PHE A 606 31.08 16.66 -5.67
C PHE A 606 30.10 17.30 -6.67
N CYS A 607 28.90 16.75 -6.82
CA CYS A 607 27.95 17.16 -7.85
C CYS A 607 27.47 18.63 -7.68
N PRO A 608 27.13 19.12 -6.46
CA PRO A 608 26.79 20.52 -6.25
C PRO A 608 27.88 21.51 -6.67
N SER A 609 29.15 21.09 -6.62
CA SER A 609 30.27 21.95 -7.03
C SER A 609 30.25 22.25 -8.52
N LEU A 610 29.62 21.43 -9.36
CA LEU A 610 29.55 21.65 -10.81
C LEU A 610 28.37 22.53 -11.23
N ASN A 611 27.38 22.73 -10.37
CA ASN A 611 26.17 23.50 -10.69
C ASN A 611 26.50 24.91 -11.20
N HIS A 612 27.42 25.61 -10.54
CA HIS A 612 27.80 26.97 -10.96
C HIS A 612 28.49 26.98 -12.33
N VAL A 613 29.30 25.97 -12.65
CA VAL A 613 29.99 25.83 -13.94
C VAL A 613 28.97 25.59 -15.05
N PHE A 614 28.01 24.68 -14.84
CA PHE A 614 26.95 24.39 -15.81
C PHE A 614 26.00 25.57 -16.02
N ILE A 615 25.67 26.33 -14.96
CA ILE A 615 24.89 27.57 -15.07
C ILE A 615 25.64 28.61 -15.91
N GLN A 616 26.94 28.79 -15.68
CA GLN A 616 27.76 29.71 -16.48
C GLN A 616 27.86 29.25 -17.93
N LEU A 617 28.03 27.94 -18.17
CA LEU A 617 28.09 27.37 -19.52
C LEU A 617 26.79 27.60 -20.27
N ALA A 618 25.65 27.28 -19.66
CA ALA A 618 24.33 27.45 -20.27
C ALA A 618 24.02 28.91 -20.63
N ARG A 619 24.55 29.90 -19.88
CA ARG A 619 24.42 31.33 -20.23
C ARG A 619 25.27 31.73 -21.44
N ASN A 620 26.35 31.01 -21.71
CA ASN A 620 27.30 31.33 -22.78
C ASN A 620 26.99 30.59 -24.10
N LEU A 621 26.11 29.60 -24.08
CA LEU A 621 25.72 28.82 -25.26
C LEU A 621 24.38 29.31 -25.82
N PRO A 622 24.21 29.31 -27.16
CA PRO A 622 22.94 29.67 -27.78
C PRO A 622 21.89 28.58 -27.53
N MET A 623 20.75 28.99 -26.95
CA MET A 623 19.65 28.08 -26.57
C MET A 623 18.98 27.37 -27.76
N ASP A 624 19.16 27.88 -28.98
CA ASP A 624 18.51 27.34 -30.19
C ASP A 624 19.26 26.14 -30.80
N THR A 625 20.55 25.97 -30.47
CA THR A 625 21.39 24.89 -31.03
C THR A 625 21.98 23.96 -29.97
N PHE A 626 22.18 24.47 -28.75
CA PHE A 626 22.76 23.72 -27.64
C PHE A 626 21.77 23.60 -26.48
N THR A 627 21.55 22.38 -26.03
CA THR A 627 20.84 22.12 -24.78
C THR A 627 21.84 21.69 -23.71
N VAL A 628 21.88 22.46 -22.61
CA VAL A 628 22.60 22.05 -21.39
C VAL A 628 21.59 21.38 -20.46
N ALA A 629 21.81 20.11 -20.18
CA ALA A 629 20.89 19.28 -19.43
C ALA A 629 21.56 18.60 -18.23
N ARG A 630 20.75 18.15 -17.28
CA ARG A 630 21.19 17.29 -16.19
C ARG A 630 20.13 16.23 -15.88
N ILE A 631 20.59 15.08 -15.38
CA ILE A 631 19.75 13.96 -14.97
C ILE A 631 20.13 13.46 -13.58
N ASP A 632 19.15 13.35 -12.70
CA ASP A 632 19.30 12.69 -11.41
C ASP A 632 19.20 11.17 -11.56
N VAL A 633 20.36 10.49 -11.58
CA VAL A 633 20.44 9.04 -11.72
C VAL A 633 19.98 8.28 -10.47
N SER A 634 19.70 8.98 -9.37
CA SER A 634 19.15 8.33 -8.16
C SER A 634 17.65 8.09 -8.24
N GLN A 635 16.98 8.73 -9.19
CA GLN A 635 15.53 8.65 -9.43
C GLN A 635 15.17 8.22 -10.85
N ASN A 636 16.14 8.16 -11.76
CA ASN A 636 15.92 7.88 -13.18
C ASN A 636 16.89 6.81 -13.66
N ASP A 637 16.33 5.68 -14.09
CA ASP A 637 17.03 4.63 -14.82
C ASP A 637 17.06 4.99 -16.30
N LEU A 638 18.16 4.69 -16.97
CA LEU A 638 18.31 4.81 -18.42
C LEU A 638 18.60 3.45 -19.04
N PRO A 639 18.45 3.29 -20.36
CA PRO A 639 19.03 2.16 -21.08
C PRO A 639 20.50 2.00 -20.72
N TRP A 640 20.95 0.74 -20.63
CA TRP A 640 22.28 0.39 -20.10
C TRP A 640 23.42 1.08 -20.86
N GLU A 641 23.24 1.37 -22.15
CA GLU A 641 24.17 2.09 -23.03
C GLU A 641 24.46 3.51 -22.55
N PHE A 642 23.50 4.13 -21.84
CA PHE A 642 23.57 5.50 -21.36
C PHE A 642 23.77 5.58 -19.84
N MET A 643 23.91 4.45 -19.15
CA MET A 643 24.22 4.41 -17.72
C MET A 643 25.70 4.72 -17.46
N VAL A 644 26.00 5.25 -16.27
CA VAL A 644 27.35 5.66 -15.87
C VAL A 644 27.75 5.07 -14.53
N ASP A 645 29.00 4.60 -14.43
CA ASP A 645 29.51 3.94 -13.21
C ASP A 645 29.90 4.90 -12.09
N ARG A 646 30.11 6.19 -12.41
CA ARG A 646 30.66 7.19 -11.49
C ARG A 646 29.91 8.51 -11.59
N LEU A 647 29.84 9.23 -10.48
CA LEU A 647 29.24 10.56 -10.38
C LEU A 647 30.22 11.59 -9.81
N PRO A 648 30.21 12.84 -10.30
CA PRO A 648 29.49 13.30 -11.49
C PRO A 648 30.14 12.81 -12.79
N THR A 649 29.34 12.57 -13.83
CA THR A 649 29.83 12.26 -15.18
C THR A 649 29.17 13.19 -16.18
N VAL A 650 29.90 13.61 -17.23
CA VAL A 650 29.38 14.49 -18.29
C VAL A 650 29.49 13.75 -19.62
N LEU A 651 28.39 13.67 -20.36
CA LEU A 651 28.35 13.16 -21.74
C LEU A 651 27.93 14.27 -22.69
N PHE A 652 28.49 14.25 -23.90
CA PHE A 652 28.08 15.10 -25.00
C PHE A 652 27.46 14.27 -26.11
N PHE A 653 26.28 14.69 -26.59
CA PHE A 653 25.49 14.05 -27.63
C PHE A 653 25.40 14.99 -28.86
N PRO A 654 26.27 14.79 -29.86
CA PRO A 654 26.28 15.62 -31.07
C PRO A 654 24.96 15.52 -31.84
N CYS A 655 24.51 16.64 -32.43
CA CYS A 655 23.25 16.76 -33.15
C CYS A 655 23.11 15.73 -34.27
N ASN A 656 24.15 15.55 -35.08
CA ASN A 656 24.11 14.70 -36.28
C ASN A 656 24.56 13.26 -36.04
N ARG A 657 25.13 12.94 -34.86
CA ARG A 657 25.74 11.63 -34.54
C ARG A 657 25.57 11.27 -33.07
N LYS A 658 24.36 10.88 -32.70
CA LYS A 658 24.00 10.52 -31.31
C LYS A 658 24.64 9.22 -30.83
N ASP A 659 24.84 8.29 -31.75
CA ASP A 659 25.57 7.03 -31.57
C ASP A 659 27.04 7.24 -31.17
N LEU A 660 27.63 8.37 -31.57
CA LEU A 660 28.99 8.76 -31.19
C LEU A 660 29.03 9.70 -29.98
N SER A 661 28.11 9.52 -29.02
CA SER A 661 28.15 10.27 -27.77
C SER A 661 29.51 10.10 -27.07
N VAL A 662 30.07 11.19 -26.55
CA VAL A 662 31.43 11.22 -26.00
C VAL A 662 31.37 11.55 -24.52
N LYS A 663 31.96 10.69 -23.70
CA LYS A 663 32.18 10.93 -22.27
C LYS A 663 33.31 11.94 -22.08
N TYR A 664 33.11 12.93 -21.22
CA TYR A 664 34.14 13.89 -20.84
C TYR A 664 35.32 13.18 -20.14
N PRO A 665 36.58 13.50 -20.49
CA PRO A 665 37.75 12.82 -19.92
C PRO A 665 37.84 12.99 -18.39
N GLU A 666 38.12 11.90 -17.67
CA GLU A 666 38.21 11.92 -16.20
C GLU A 666 39.45 12.66 -15.67
N ASP A 667 40.51 12.72 -16.46
CA ASP A 667 41.79 13.34 -16.07
C ASP A 667 41.79 14.87 -16.16
N VAL A 668 40.75 15.45 -16.81
CA VAL A 668 40.67 16.88 -17.07
C VAL A 668 39.69 17.52 -16.06
N PRO A 669 40.06 18.61 -15.38
CA PRO A 669 39.15 19.25 -14.44
C PRO A 669 37.97 19.90 -15.18
N ILE A 670 36.76 19.65 -14.69
CA ILE A 670 35.51 20.21 -15.22
C ILE A 670 35.47 21.71 -14.87
N THR A 671 35.90 22.53 -15.84
CA THR A 671 35.89 23.99 -15.76
C THR A 671 35.23 24.55 -17.03
N LEU A 672 34.72 25.77 -16.95
CA LEU A 672 34.06 26.42 -18.08
C LEU A 672 34.93 26.43 -19.36
N PRO A 673 36.22 26.81 -19.33
CA PRO A 673 37.07 26.80 -20.53
C PRO A 673 37.27 25.39 -21.11
N ASN A 674 37.44 24.39 -20.25
CA ASN A 674 37.66 23.02 -20.70
C ASN A 674 36.39 22.41 -21.30
N LEU A 675 35.21 22.71 -20.73
CA LEU A 675 33.92 22.28 -21.28
C LEU A 675 33.65 22.93 -22.64
N LEU A 676 33.90 24.22 -22.80
CA LEU A 676 33.77 24.90 -24.09
C LEU A 676 34.71 24.29 -25.14
N ARG A 677 35.97 24.05 -24.78
CA ARG A 677 36.94 23.40 -25.66
C ARG A 677 36.49 21.99 -26.07
N PHE A 678 35.94 21.24 -25.14
CA PHE A 678 35.40 19.90 -25.38
C PHE A 678 34.22 19.95 -26.34
N ILE A 679 33.23 20.82 -26.09
CA ILE A 679 32.07 21.00 -26.98
C ILE A 679 32.53 21.37 -28.39
N LEU A 680 33.39 22.38 -28.53
CA LEU A 680 33.88 22.83 -29.83
C LEU A 680 34.66 21.75 -30.60
N HIS A 681 35.37 20.87 -29.89
CA HIS A 681 36.11 19.77 -30.51
C HIS A 681 35.19 18.65 -31.03
N HIS A 682 34.03 18.47 -30.41
CA HIS A 682 33.10 17.38 -30.71
C HIS A 682 31.83 17.83 -31.45
N SER A 683 31.63 19.13 -31.64
CA SER A 683 30.56 19.71 -32.48
C SER A 683 30.99 19.73 -33.96
N ASP A 684 30.06 19.53 -34.89
CA ASP A 684 30.40 19.50 -36.32
C ASP A 684 30.89 20.89 -36.84
N PRO A 685 31.89 20.96 -37.75
CA PRO A 685 32.48 22.22 -38.23
C PRO A 685 31.59 23.13 -39.09
N ALA A 686 30.31 22.80 -39.29
CA ALA A 686 29.43 23.49 -40.24
C ALA A 686 29.02 24.92 -39.82
N SER A 687 29.47 25.41 -38.66
CA SER A 687 29.18 26.75 -38.13
C SER A 687 30.42 27.65 -37.97
N SER A 688 31.48 27.46 -38.78
CA SER A 688 32.57 28.44 -38.87
C SER A 688 32.35 29.41 -40.05
N PRO A 689 32.31 30.74 -39.83
CA PRO A 689 32.42 31.70 -40.93
C PRO A 689 33.84 31.61 -41.47
N GLN A 690 33.98 31.08 -42.68
CA GLN A 690 35.21 31.21 -43.45
C GLN A 690 35.45 32.70 -43.69
N ASN A 691 36.58 33.24 -43.20
CA ASN A 691 37.39 34.19 -43.97
C ASN A 691 38.73 34.53 -43.29
N VAL A 692 39.74 34.59 -44.16
CA VAL A 692 41.08 35.19 -44.01
C VAL A 692 42.16 34.33 -43.35
N ALA A 693 42.82 33.55 -44.20
CA ALA A 693 44.27 33.45 -44.16
C ALA A 693 44.87 34.82 -44.47
N ASN A 694 45.68 35.37 -43.56
CA ASN A 694 46.85 36.21 -43.85
C ASN A 694 47.69 36.41 -42.60
N SER A 695 49.01 36.36 -42.77
CA SER A 695 50.04 36.57 -41.75
C SER A 695 50.01 38.01 -41.20
N PRO A 696 50.40 38.25 -39.93
CA PRO A 696 50.23 39.55 -39.30
C PRO A 696 51.35 40.52 -39.71
N THR A 697 51.00 41.57 -40.44
CA THR A 697 51.82 42.77 -40.64
C THR A 697 51.63 43.78 -39.50
N LYS A 698 52.63 44.65 -39.31
CA LYS A 698 52.77 45.65 -38.23
C LYS A 698 51.62 46.67 -38.06
N GLU A 699 50.58 46.60 -38.87
CA GLU A 699 49.35 47.40 -38.72
C GLU A 699 48.39 46.85 -37.65
N CYS A 700 48.51 45.56 -37.29
CA CYS A 700 47.68 44.95 -36.24
C CYS A 700 47.96 45.56 -34.84
N PHE A 701 49.23 45.87 -34.53
CA PHE A 701 49.61 46.43 -33.23
C PHE A 701 49.04 47.84 -32.96
N GLN A 702 48.75 48.63 -34.01
CA GLN A 702 48.17 49.97 -33.86
C GLN A 702 46.63 49.92 -33.79
N SER A 703 46.01 49.03 -34.55
CA SER A 703 44.56 48.74 -34.48
C SER A 703 44.16 48.16 -33.12
N GLU A 704 44.93 47.20 -32.61
CA GLU A 704 44.70 46.52 -31.34
C GLU A 704 44.87 47.46 -30.14
N ALA A 705 45.80 48.43 -30.20
CA ALA A 705 45.95 49.45 -29.16
C ALA A 705 44.77 50.44 -29.09
N VAL A 706 44.13 50.74 -30.22
CA VAL A 706 42.94 51.61 -30.29
C VAL A 706 41.68 50.84 -29.85
N LEU A 707 41.56 49.57 -30.25
CA LEU A 707 40.46 48.67 -29.85
C LEU A 707 40.55 48.27 -28.37
N GLN A 708 41.75 48.07 -27.83
CA GLN A 708 41.98 47.84 -26.41
C GLN A 708 41.68 49.09 -25.58
N ARG A 709 42.00 50.30 -26.07
CA ARG A 709 41.63 51.54 -25.38
C ARG A 709 40.09 51.74 -25.35
N GLY A 710 39.41 51.36 -26.44
CA GLY A 710 37.95 51.30 -26.50
C GLY A 710 37.36 50.30 -25.49
N HIS A 711 37.89 49.06 -25.46
CA HIS A 711 37.46 48.02 -24.51
C HIS A 711 37.73 48.41 -23.05
N ILE A 712 38.89 48.98 -22.74
CA ILE A 712 39.22 49.46 -21.39
C ILE A 712 38.23 50.55 -20.97
N SER A 713 37.92 51.51 -21.85
CA SER A 713 36.93 52.56 -21.54
C SER A 713 35.49 52.04 -21.41
N HIS A 714 35.15 50.91 -22.04
CA HIS A 714 33.86 50.24 -21.90
C HIS A 714 33.79 49.46 -20.59
N LEU A 715 34.83 48.68 -20.29
CA LEU A 715 35.00 47.94 -19.03
C LEU A 715 35.00 48.89 -17.83
N GLU A 716 35.65 50.05 -17.93
CA GLU A 716 35.62 51.06 -16.85
C GLU A 716 34.20 51.59 -16.60
N ARG A 717 33.40 51.79 -17.66
CA ARG A 717 31.99 52.20 -17.55
C ARG A 717 31.12 51.08 -16.97
N GLU A 718 31.33 49.83 -17.38
CA GLU A 718 30.64 48.68 -16.79
C GLU A 718 31.02 48.47 -15.33
N ILE A 719 32.30 48.61 -14.97
CA ILE A 719 32.76 48.53 -13.58
C ILE A 719 32.13 49.64 -12.74
N GLN A 720 32.00 50.86 -13.27
CA GLN A 720 31.28 51.94 -12.59
C GLN A 720 29.79 51.63 -12.42
N LYS A 721 29.14 51.07 -13.46
CA LYS A 721 27.74 50.66 -13.40
C LYS A 721 27.52 49.54 -12.38
N LEU A 722 28.38 48.52 -12.38
CA LEU A 722 28.36 47.41 -11.42
C LEU A 722 28.64 47.90 -9.99
N ARG A 723 29.57 48.84 -9.79
CA ARG A 723 29.77 49.47 -8.48
C ARG A 723 28.53 50.22 -8.00
N ALA A 724 27.82 50.90 -8.90
CA ALA A 724 26.56 51.55 -8.58
C ALA A 724 25.46 50.52 -8.21
N GLU A 725 25.35 49.42 -8.96
CA GLU A 725 24.42 48.33 -8.66
C GLU A 725 24.75 47.65 -7.33
N ILE A 726 26.02 47.34 -7.05
CA ILE A 726 26.47 46.80 -5.76
C ILE A 726 26.11 47.74 -4.61
N SER A 727 26.29 49.04 -4.78
CA SER A 727 25.89 50.03 -3.75
C SER A 727 24.37 50.09 -3.54
N SER A 728 23.57 49.77 -4.56
CA SER A 728 22.11 49.68 -4.45
C SER A 728 21.69 48.38 -3.76
N LEU A 729 22.36 47.27 -4.05
CA LEU A 729 22.14 45.97 -3.42
C LEU A 729 22.54 45.98 -1.94
N GLN A 730 23.64 46.66 -1.59
CA GLN A 730 24.03 46.84 -0.18
C GLN A 730 22.97 47.64 0.60
N ARG A 731 22.37 48.67 -0.02
CA ARG A 731 21.25 49.41 0.61
C ARG A 731 20.02 48.53 0.77
N ALA A 732 19.68 47.73 -0.24
CA ALA A 732 18.58 46.77 -0.15
C ALA A 732 18.83 45.69 0.93
N GLN A 733 20.07 45.21 1.06
CA GLN A 733 20.46 44.24 2.09
C GLN A 733 20.23 44.79 3.49
N VAL A 734 20.65 46.03 3.77
CA VAL A 734 20.41 46.68 5.08
C VAL A 734 18.91 46.82 5.35
N GLN A 735 18.12 47.14 4.33
CA GLN A 735 16.67 47.25 4.45
C GLN A 735 16.02 45.90 4.78
N VAL A 736 16.44 44.83 4.11
CA VAL A 736 15.98 43.45 4.35
C VAL A 736 16.42 42.94 5.72
N GLU A 737 17.65 43.23 6.16
CA GLU A 737 18.12 42.89 7.50
C GLU A 737 17.27 43.58 8.58
N SER A 738 16.87 44.83 8.34
CA SER A 738 15.94 45.53 9.25
C SER A 738 14.57 44.84 9.30
N GLN A 739 14.02 44.43 8.16
CA GLN A 739 12.74 43.73 8.06
C GLN A 739 12.80 42.33 8.70
N LEU A 740 13.91 41.63 8.53
CA LEU A 740 14.16 40.34 9.17
C LEU A 740 14.24 40.49 10.69
N SER A 741 14.84 41.58 11.18
CA SER A 741 14.90 41.87 12.62
C SER A 741 13.53 42.21 13.22
N SER A 742 12.64 42.87 12.48
CA SER A 742 11.24 43.07 12.92
C SER A 742 10.45 41.77 12.89
N ALA A 743 10.57 40.97 11.81
CA ALA A 743 9.87 39.70 11.68
C ALA A 743 10.26 38.71 12.80
N ARG A 744 11.54 38.64 13.18
CA ARG A 744 11.99 37.82 14.33
C ARG A 744 11.39 38.29 15.66
N ARG A 745 11.23 39.60 15.86
CA ARG A 745 10.58 40.15 17.07
C ARG A 745 9.10 39.79 17.11
N ASP A 746 8.43 39.85 15.98
CA ASP A 746 7.03 39.48 15.85
C ASP A 746 6.83 37.97 16.05
N GLU A 747 7.72 37.13 15.52
CA GLU A 747 7.71 35.69 15.76
C GLU A 747 7.84 35.37 17.26
N HIS A 748 8.78 36.01 17.95
CA HIS A 748 8.93 35.84 19.40
C HIS A 748 7.68 36.30 20.17
N ARG A 749 7.01 37.37 19.72
CA ARG A 749 5.75 37.86 20.32
C ARG A 749 4.62 36.85 20.11
N LEU A 750 4.46 36.33 18.90
CA LEU A 750 3.44 35.33 18.56
C LEU A 750 3.66 34.02 19.33
N ARG A 751 4.91 33.55 19.44
CA ARG A 751 5.22 32.36 20.26
C ARG A 751 4.88 32.52 21.73
N ARG A 752 4.97 33.74 22.30
CA ARG A 752 4.53 33.99 23.69
C ARG A 752 3.01 33.96 23.80
N GLN A 753 2.31 34.54 22.84
CA GLN A 753 0.84 34.48 22.80
C GLN A 753 0.33 33.06 22.63
N GLN A 754 0.98 32.26 21.79
CA GLN A 754 0.65 30.84 21.61
C GLN A 754 0.74 30.07 22.93
N ARG A 755 1.85 30.21 23.68
CA ARG A 755 1.99 29.53 24.99
C ARG A 755 0.92 29.96 25.98
N ALA A 756 0.59 31.26 26.03
CA ALA A 756 -0.47 31.76 26.90
C ALA A 756 -1.84 31.16 26.52
N LEU A 757 -2.11 31.00 25.22
CA LEU A 757 -3.34 30.41 24.73
C LEU A 757 -3.40 28.90 25.03
N GLU A 758 -2.27 28.19 24.90
CA GLU A 758 -2.14 26.77 25.25
C GLU A 758 -2.37 26.54 26.75
N GLU A 759 -1.82 27.40 27.62
CA GLU A 759 -2.08 27.37 29.06
C GLU A 759 -3.57 27.59 29.37
N GLN A 760 -4.21 28.57 28.72
CA GLN A 760 -5.66 28.79 28.87
C GLN A 760 -6.49 27.60 28.40
N HIS A 761 -6.12 27.00 27.27
CA HIS A 761 -6.80 25.82 26.74
C HIS A 761 -6.65 24.61 27.67
N SER A 762 -5.47 24.43 28.28
CA SER A 762 -5.25 23.35 29.25
C SER A 762 -6.13 23.51 30.49
N LEU A 763 -6.30 24.75 30.98
CA LEU A 763 -7.15 25.04 32.13
C LEU A 763 -8.63 24.79 31.80
N LEU A 764 -9.08 25.22 30.62
CA LEU A 764 -10.43 24.93 30.12
C LEU A 764 -10.68 23.41 30.01
N HIS A 765 -9.70 22.65 29.53
CA HIS A 765 -9.81 21.20 29.44
C HIS A 765 -9.99 20.55 30.83
N THR A 766 -9.21 20.98 31.82
CA THR A 766 -9.36 20.46 33.20
C THR A 766 -10.72 20.80 33.81
N HIS A 767 -11.26 22.00 33.56
CA HIS A 767 -12.61 22.36 33.99
C HIS A 767 -13.68 21.51 33.27
N SER A 768 -13.50 21.22 31.98
CA SER A 768 -14.41 20.35 31.22
C SER A 768 -14.44 18.94 31.79
N GLU A 769 -13.27 18.37 32.11
CA GLU A 769 -13.18 17.04 32.74
C GLU A 769 -13.85 17.00 34.11
N GLN A 770 -13.65 18.05 34.93
CA GLN A 770 -14.32 18.17 36.23
C GLN A 770 -15.85 18.26 36.08
N LEU A 771 -16.34 19.05 35.12
CA LEU A 771 -17.77 19.15 34.83
C LEU A 771 -18.34 17.81 34.36
N GLN A 772 -17.62 17.07 33.52
CA GLN A 772 -18.07 15.78 33.03
C GLN A 772 -18.08 14.72 34.13
N ALA A 773 -17.09 14.72 35.02
CA ALA A 773 -17.08 13.85 36.20
C ALA A 773 -18.25 14.17 37.14
N LEU A 774 -18.54 15.45 37.38
CA LEU A 774 -19.68 15.88 38.19
C LEU A 774 -21.01 15.51 37.54
N TYR A 775 -21.13 15.63 36.22
CA TYR A 775 -22.29 15.18 35.47
C TYR A 775 -22.52 13.67 35.62
N GLN A 776 -21.46 12.86 35.46
CA GLN A 776 -21.53 11.41 35.63
C GLN A 776 -21.89 11.00 37.07
N GLN A 777 -21.41 11.73 38.07
CA GLN A 777 -21.80 11.51 39.46
C GLN A 777 -23.29 11.78 39.65
N LYS A 778 -23.80 12.88 39.09
CA LYS A 778 -25.23 13.25 39.20
C LYS A 778 -26.15 12.28 38.47
N THR A 779 -25.75 11.75 37.31
CA THR A 779 -26.53 10.70 36.64
C THR A 779 -26.59 9.41 37.45
N ARG A 780 -25.49 8.99 38.09
CA ARG A 780 -25.52 7.82 39.00
C ARG A 780 -26.45 8.02 40.19
N GLU A 781 -26.40 9.21 40.82
CA GLU A 781 -27.33 9.55 41.91
C GLU A 781 -28.79 9.49 41.45
N LEU A 782 -29.09 9.94 40.23
CA LEU A 782 -30.42 9.88 39.61
C LEU A 782 -30.86 8.44 39.31
N GLU A 783 -29.98 7.60 38.76
CA GLU A 783 -30.26 6.18 38.49
C GLU A 783 -30.55 5.40 39.77
N GLU A 784 -29.81 5.69 40.85
CA GLU A 784 -30.03 5.04 42.13
C GLU A 784 -31.35 5.48 42.79
N LEU A 785 -31.72 6.75 42.64
CA LEU A 785 -33.03 7.26 43.04
C LEU A 785 -34.16 6.60 42.23
N ALA A 786 -33.97 6.43 40.93
CA ALA A 786 -34.95 5.77 40.06
C ALA A 786 -35.14 4.29 40.44
N ARG A 787 -34.05 3.57 40.76
CA ARG A 787 -34.12 2.18 41.22
C ARG A 787 -34.87 2.04 42.54
N LYS A 788 -34.62 2.94 43.51
CA LYS A 788 -35.38 2.97 44.78
C LYS A 788 -36.86 3.25 44.58
N LEU A 789 -37.21 4.13 43.64
CA LEU A 789 -38.61 4.39 43.29
C LEU A 789 -39.27 3.17 42.65
N GLN A 790 -38.55 2.43 41.81
CA GLN A 790 -39.05 1.19 41.21
C GLN A 790 -39.29 0.10 42.27
N GLU A 791 -38.35 -0.09 43.20
CA GLU A 791 -38.50 -1.05 44.30
C GLU A 791 -39.72 -0.73 45.19
N LEU A 792 -39.98 0.56 45.44
CA LEU A 792 -41.17 1.01 46.16
C LEU A 792 -42.47 0.75 45.37
N ALA A 793 -42.43 0.91 44.05
CA ALA A 793 -43.57 0.61 43.19
C ALA A 793 -43.88 -0.90 43.18
N ASP A 794 -42.86 -1.73 43.02
CA ASP A 794 -43.00 -3.20 43.01
C ASP A 794 -43.48 -3.73 44.38
N ALA A 795 -42.99 -3.15 45.48
CA ALA A 795 -43.46 -3.46 46.83
C ALA A 795 -44.94 -3.07 47.02
N SER A 796 -45.37 -1.93 46.48
CA SER A 796 -46.77 -1.52 46.50
C SER A 796 -47.66 -2.47 45.69
N GLU A 797 -47.19 -2.96 44.54
CA GLU A 797 -47.94 -3.92 43.72
C GLU A 797 -48.08 -5.29 44.42
N ASN A 798 -47.02 -5.76 45.07
CA ASN A 798 -47.07 -6.98 45.88
C ASN A 798 -48.07 -6.86 47.04
N LEU A 799 -48.09 -5.73 47.76
CA LEU A 799 -49.07 -5.50 48.82
C LEU A 799 -50.51 -5.42 48.29
N LEU A 800 -50.71 -4.89 47.09
CA LEU A 800 -52.01 -4.89 46.43
C LEU A 800 -52.45 -6.30 46.07
N THR A 801 -51.55 -7.12 45.50
CA THR A 801 -51.86 -8.51 45.15
C THR A 801 -52.15 -9.36 46.39
N GLU A 802 -51.40 -9.21 47.48
CA GLU A 802 -51.68 -9.87 48.76
C GLU A 802 -53.06 -9.47 49.32
N ASN A 803 -53.41 -8.18 49.25
CA ASN A 803 -54.74 -7.72 49.64
C ASN A 803 -55.86 -8.30 48.75
N THR A 804 -55.62 -8.48 47.45
CA THR A 804 -56.60 -9.14 46.57
C THR A 804 -56.75 -10.63 46.90
N TRP A 805 -55.65 -11.30 47.22
CA TRP A 805 -55.66 -12.70 47.66
C TRP A 805 -56.39 -12.88 48.98
N LEU A 806 -56.17 -11.98 49.95
CA LEU A 806 -56.90 -11.97 51.21
C LEU A 806 -58.41 -11.79 50.98
N LYS A 807 -58.82 -10.88 50.07
CA LYS A 807 -60.23 -10.71 49.71
C LYS A 807 -60.83 -11.98 49.09
N ILE A 808 -60.10 -12.66 48.21
CA ILE A 808 -60.53 -13.94 47.62
C ILE A 808 -60.62 -15.04 48.69
N LEU A 809 -59.67 -15.08 49.63
CA LEU A 809 -59.66 -16.05 50.72
C LEU A 809 -60.85 -15.86 51.67
N VAL A 810 -61.15 -14.60 52.03
CA VAL A 810 -62.34 -14.25 52.81
C VAL A 810 -63.61 -14.66 52.06
N ALA A 811 -63.74 -14.31 50.77
CA ALA A 811 -64.90 -14.68 49.96
C ALA A 811 -65.06 -16.20 49.77
N THR A 812 -63.96 -16.96 49.76
CA THR A 812 -64.00 -18.43 49.67
C THR A 812 -64.28 -19.10 51.01
N MET A 813 -63.87 -18.49 52.13
CA MET A 813 -64.29 -18.92 53.47
C MET A 813 -65.77 -18.62 53.71
N GLU A 814 -66.28 -17.46 53.26
CA GLU A 814 -67.71 -17.13 53.26
C GLU A 814 -68.51 -18.15 52.44
N ARG A 815 -68.09 -18.49 51.21
CA ARG A 815 -68.75 -19.56 50.43
C ARG A 815 -68.65 -20.96 51.06
N LYS A 816 -67.60 -21.25 51.83
CA LYS A 816 -67.47 -22.54 52.56
C LYS A 816 -68.33 -22.58 53.82
N LEU A 817 -68.62 -21.43 54.43
CA LEU A 817 -69.61 -21.31 55.50
C LEU A 817 -71.04 -21.40 54.94
N GLU A 818 -71.28 -20.90 53.73
CA GLU A 818 -72.58 -20.96 53.04
C GLU A 818 -72.87 -22.30 52.33
N GLY A 819 -71.86 -23.15 52.10
CA GLY A 819 -72.01 -24.48 51.50
C GLY A 819 -72.50 -25.60 52.43
N ARG A 820 -72.92 -25.25 53.66
CA ARG A 820 -73.36 -26.18 54.71
C ARG A 820 -74.66 -25.72 55.37
N ASP A 821 -75.65 -25.32 54.57
CA ASP A 821 -77.08 -25.54 54.79
C ASP A 821 -77.83 -24.97 53.58
N GLY A 822 -78.53 -25.84 52.86
CA GLY A 822 -79.49 -25.38 51.86
C GLY A 822 -80.79 -24.97 52.54
N THR A 823 -81.38 -23.85 52.13
CA THR A 823 -82.80 -23.75 51.73
C THR A 823 -83.19 -22.34 51.28
N GLU A 824 -83.87 -22.31 50.13
CA GLU A 824 -84.98 -21.42 49.74
C GLU A 824 -84.77 -19.91 49.45
N SER A 825 -84.85 -19.62 48.13
CA SER A 825 -85.96 -18.89 47.45
C SER A 825 -86.15 -17.36 47.57
N LEU A 826 -86.49 -16.80 46.40
CA LEU A 826 -87.25 -15.56 46.10
C LEU A 826 -86.50 -14.23 45.90
N ALA A 827 -86.28 -13.96 44.61
CA ALA A 827 -86.93 -12.92 43.81
C ALA A 827 -86.53 -11.43 43.92
N ALA A 828 -86.38 -10.89 42.71
CA ALA A 828 -86.87 -9.59 42.22
C ALA A 828 -85.88 -8.41 42.10
N GLN A 829 -85.51 -8.20 40.84
CA GLN A 829 -85.75 -6.97 40.05
C GLN A 829 -84.66 -5.87 39.97
N ARG A 830 -84.33 -5.61 38.68
CA ARG A 830 -84.24 -4.29 38.01
C ARG A 830 -82.96 -3.46 38.30
N GLU A 831 -82.31 -2.78 37.35
CA GLU A 831 -82.58 -2.48 35.94
C GLU A 831 -81.34 -1.78 35.32
N VAL A 832 -81.30 -1.74 33.98
CA VAL A 832 -80.74 -0.64 33.11
C VAL A 832 -79.31 -0.72 32.53
N HIS A 833 -79.29 -1.13 31.25
CA HIS A 833 -78.67 -0.53 30.04
C HIS A 833 -77.15 -0.50 29.77
N SER A 834 -76.72 -1.43 28.92
CA SER A 834 -76.21 -1.27 27.54
C SER A 834 -75.46 0.02 27.09
N LYS A 835 -74.25 -0.11 26.55
CA LYS A 835 -73.90 -0.14 25.10
C LYS A 835 -72.39 0.06 24.84
N GLN A 836 -71.88 -0.66 23.83
CA GLN A 836 -70.64 -0.49 23.04
C GLN A 836 -70.45 0.96 22.50
N PRO A 837 -69.25 1.41 22.02
CA PRO A 837 -68.54 0.83 20.86
C PRO A 837 -66.98 0.99 20.78
N GLU A 838 -66.39 0.50 19.66
CA GLU A 838 -65.00 0.63 19.16
C GLU A 838 -64.62 2.07 18.62
N PRO A 839 -63.60 2.30 17.73
CA PRO A 839 -62.20 2.69 18.00
C PRO A 839 -61.78 4.01 17.26
N SER A 840 -60.45 4.28 17.14
CA SER A 840 -59.71 5.06 16.10
C SER A 840 -58.98 6.39 16.48
N GLY A 841 -57.77 6.58 15.91
CA GLY A 841 -57.22 7.89 15.48
C GLY A 841 -55.88 8.40 16.08
N ALA A 842 -54.78 8.34 15.31
CA ALA A 842 -53.49 9.03 15.55
C ALA A 842 -53.56 10.56 15.19
N PRO A 843 -52.56 11.45 15.46
CA PRO A 843 -51.30 11.49 14.67
C PRO A 843 -50.03 12.22 15.24
N ARG A 844 -48.88 11.95 14.57
CA ARG A 844 -47.76 12.85 14.14
C ARG A 844 -46.60 13.32 15.08
N LEU A 845 -45.39 12.96 14.63
CA LEU A 845 -44.03 13.48 14.93
C LEU A 845 -43.75 14.87 14.30
N PRO A 846 -42.62 15.52 14.66
CA PRO A 846 -41.55 15.69 13.65
C PRO A 846 -40.08 15.59 14.17
N GLY A 847 -39.17 15.11 13.30
CA GLY A 847 -37.85 15.74 13.06
C GLY A 847 -36.54 15.11 13.63
N SER A 848 -35.79 14.44 12.75
CA SER A 848 -34.43 13.79 12.76
C SER A 848 -33.18 14.72 12.77
N PRO A 849 -31.87 14.28 12.71
CA PRO A 849 -31.11 13.10 13.24
C PRO A 849 -29.66 13.47 13.79
N PRO A 850 -28.55 12.67 13.73
CA PRO A 850 -27.68 12.31 14.87
C PRO A 850 -26.25 12.93 14.83
N PRO A 851 -25.31 12.53 15.72
CA PRO A 851 -24.35 11.52 15.26
C PRO A 851 -23.93 10.45 16.30
N SER A 852 -23.50 9.36 15.69
CA SER A 852 -22.78 8.18 16.18
C SER A 852 -21.58 8.44 17.09
N ALA A 853 -21.40 7.58 18.10
CA ALA A 853 -20.12 6.87 18.35
C ALA A 853 -20.28 5.84 19.48
N SER A 854 -20.21 4.58 19.09
CA SER A 854 -19.38 3.51 19.69
C SER A 854 -19.17 3.43 21.21
N ALA A 855 -19.52 2.24 21.70
CA ALA A 855 -18.72 1.37 22.57
C ALA A 855 -18.59 1.77 24.05
N THR A 856 -19.00 0.89 24.96
CA THR A 856 -18.12 -0.17 25.47
C THR A 856 -18.83 -1.06 26.50
N LEU A 857 -18.45 -2.34 26.43
CA LEU A 857 -18.29 -3.31 27.50
C LEU A 857 -18.54 -2.82 28.93
N ALA A 858 -19.48 -3.51 29.59
CA ALA A 858 -19.51 -3.68 31.02
C ALA A 858 -18.28 -4.51 31.46
N SER A 859 -17.53 -3.96 32.42
CA SER A 859 -16.74 -4.73 33.38
C SER A 859 -17.43 -4.61 34.72
N GLU A 860 -17.89 -5.74 35.26
CA GLU A 860 -18.22 -5.86 36.67
C GLU A 860 -17.00 -6.43 37.42
N ARG A 861 -16.56 -5.67 38.41
CA ARG A 861 -15.95 -6.18 39.63
C ARG A 861 -17.06 -6.77 40.51
N SER A 862 -16.77 -7.86 41.21
CA SER A 862 -17.12 -7.96 42.62
C SER A 862 -16.12 -8.83 43.38
N ASN A 863 -15.53 -8.22 44.42
CA ASN A 863 -14.94 -8.90 45.58
C ASN A 863 -16.00 -9.68 46.33
N GLU A 864 -15.60 -10.74 47.07
CA GLU A 864 -15.97 -10.89 48.49
C GLU A 864 -15.12 -11.93 49.25
N ASN A 865 -14.45 -11.43 50.30
CA ASN A 865 -14.27 -11.93 51.68
C ASN A 865 -14.12 -13.43 52.00
N ARG A 866 -13.07 -13.78 52.80
CA ARG A 866 -13.24 -14.32 54.17
C ARG A 866 -11.95 -14.32 55.01
N THR A 867 -12.14 -14.13 56.31
CA THR A 867 -11.23 -14.13 57.47
C THR A 867 -10.43 -15.43 57.68
N ASP A 868 -9.10 -15.32 57.83
CA ASP A 868 -8.26 -15.65 59.00
C ASP A 868 -6.79 -15.31 58.72
#